data_AF-A0A9Q8P6I6-F1
#
_entry.id   AF-A0A9Q8P6I6-F1
#
_cell.length_a   1.000
_cell.length_b   1.000
_cell.length_c   1.000
_cell.angle_alpha   90.00
_cell.angle_beta   90.00
_cell.angle_gamma   90.00
#
_symmetry.space_group_name_H-M   'P 1'
#
loop_
_entity.id
_entity.type
_entity.pdbx_description
1 polymer ?
#
loop_
_entity_poly.entity_id
_entity_poly.type
_entity_poly.pdbx_seq_one_letter_code
_entity_poly.pdbx_strand_id
1 'polypeptide(L)'
;MPEIIDDKSEHCIPFILERLQEHRQQYKSKGQTPPPFFLGLNGVQGAGKTTLVEQLCKTLRSPPHNLPTVVLSIDDLYLPHDKQEALAKSHPDHPLVQHRGVPSTHDVKTGIEVFEAIANRKQNIKIPSYDKSQYNGAGDRKPESQWETVNVTGERPIEMVVFEGWCVGFRALSDEEVEGKWHEAKAEAEKDGSIYQGRLGKLQLEDVLFINSKLREYDALTDRFGAFMHIDAEDTLYVYHWREQQEAAMRAEKGTGMSEEQVTNFVNGYFPCYELFTDVLRSGIFAGEPGKQAGALDVFQLAVYRRRSCSTPFCWRTRSGPTFRASHRHCCSDMFLENIPRSHHLHLYTHTDKVPPAWTLPIILPSSPAMSANDIPNGIGKAIKHLDLDGHDLPPSPAPSSPSNGRKYALATELVYTESNDQYNSSSVPIYQSATFKGGPGQEYDYTRSGNPTRTHLERHLAKIMSANRALVTGSGMGALDVITRVLKPGDEVVTGDDLYGGTNRLLTYLKENGGIIVHHIDTTKLGVVKATVSEKTAMVLLETPTNPLIKIVDVAGIATSAHDINPKAIVAVDNTMLSPYLSNPLDLGADVVYESGTKYLSGHHDVMAGVIGVNDVALGEKFFFMINSTGCGLAPFDSWLLLRGIKTLAIRMEKQQANTQAIAEFLENHGFKVRYPGLKSHPQYKLHWSQARGAGAVLSFETGSINLSERIVESTKLFGISVSFGCVNSLISMPCRMSHASIDPAVRKERAMPEDIIRLCIGIEDLDDLKDDLSQALVRAGAVKLTENGFTAWSEQETAGESGRTTQVVDEP
;
A
#
# COMPACT_ATOMS: atom_id res chain seq x y z
N MET A 1 -11.77 -7.25 -23.58
CA MET A 1 -10.90 -7.89 -22.57
C MET A 1 -10.92 -7.01 -21.32
N PRO A 2 -10.81 -7.55 -20.10
CA PRO A 2 -10.64 -6.72 -18.90
C PRO A 2 -9.33 -5.95 -18.97
N GLU A 3 -9.30 -4.80 -18.30
CA GLU A 3 -8.11 -3.96 -18.17
C GLU A 3 -7.15 -4.60 -17.15
N ILE A 4 -5.93 -4.89 -17.58
CA ILE A 4 -4.89 -5.44 -16.72
C ILE A 4 -4.10 -4.26 -16.15
N ILE A 5 -4.17 -4.09 -14.83
CA ILE A 5 -3.26 -3.21 -14.09
C ILE A 5 -1.99 -4.04 -13.83
N ASP A 6 -0.94 -3.75 -14.60
CA ASP A 6 0.42 -4.24 -14.33
C ASP A 6 1.07 -3.28 -13.32
N ASP A 7 1.64 -3.84 -12.26
CA ASP A 7 2.35 -3.20 -11.16
C ASP A 7 3.88 -3.36 -11.29
N LYS A 8 4.35 -4.51 -11.80
CA LYS A 8 5.77 -4.87 -11.78
C LYS A 8 6.63 -4.12 -12.77
N SER A 9 6.14 -3.79 -13.97
CA SER A 9 7.01 -3.17 -14.99
C SER A 9 7.57 -1.79 -14.61
N GLU A 10 6.97 -1.02 -13.69
CA GLU A 10 7.61 0.21 -13.15
C GLU A 10 8.84 -0.07 -12.27
N HIS A 11 8.96 -1.26 -11.68
CA HIS A 11 10.15 -1.69 -10.95
C HIS A 11 11.15 -2.41 -11.87
N CYS A 12 10.66 -3.25 -12.78
CA CYS A 12 11.50 -3.99 -13.72
C CYS A 12 12.14 -3.11 -14.81
N ILE A 13 11.44 -2.12 -15.36
CA ILE A 13 11.95 -1.32 -16.49
C ILE A 13 13.18 -0.49 -16.11
N PRO A 14 13.22 0.25 -14.97
CA PRO A 14 14.43 0.92 -14.52
C PRO A 14 15.62 -0.04 -14.37
N PHE A 15 15.43 -1.18 -13.68
CA PHE A 15 16.46 -2.21 -13.50
C PHE A 15 16.99 -2.74 -14.84
N ILE A 16 16.11 -3.09 -15.78
CA ILE A 16 16.47 -3.55 -17.12
C ILE A 16 17.31 -2.52 -17.86
N LEU A 17 16.90 -1.25 -17.83
CA LEU A 17 17.58 -0.17 -18.55
C LEU A 17 18.95 0.16 -17.94
N GLU A 18 19.07 0.09 -16.62
CA GLU A 18 20.31 0.28 -15.87
C GLU A 18 21.35 -0.80 -16.22
N ARG A 19 20.97 -2.09 -16.11
CA ARG A 19 21.84 -3.22 -16.47
C ARG A 19 22.20 -3.22 -17.97
N LEU A 20 21.26 -2.83 -18.84
CA LEU A 20 21.49 -2.64 -20.28
C LEU A 20 22.49 -1.50 -20.56
N GLN A 21 22.46 -0.42 -19.78
CA GLN A 21 23.41 0.68 -19.88
C GLN A 21 24.81 0.25 -19.45
N GLU A 22 24.95 -0.47 -18.32
CA GLU A 22 26.22 -1.03 -17.85
C GLU A 22 26.83 -1.99 -18.87
N HIS A 23 26.04 -2.92 -19.40
CA HIS A 23 26.45 -3.83 -20.48
C HIS A 23 27.00 -3.05 -21.68
N ARG A 24 26.25 -2.06 -22.18
CA ARG A 24 26.70 -1.20 -23.29
C ARG A 24 27.99 -0.44 -22.95
N GLN A 25 28.15 0.02 -21.72
CA GLN A 25 29.33 0.72 -21.25
C GLN A 25 30.56 -0.21 -21.15
N GLN A 26 30.39 -1.46 -20.72
CA GLN A 26 31.46 -2.46 -20.56
C GLN A 26 32.12 -2.86 -21.90
N TYR A 27 31.35 -2.91 -22.98
CA TYR A 27 31.91 -3.12 -24.34
C TYR A 27 32.45 -1.82 -24.94
N LYS A 28 31.78 -0.68 -24.71
CA LYS A 28 32.25 0.63 -25.16
C LYS A 28 33.63 1.00 -24.58
N SER A 29 33.89 0.69 -23.31
CA SER A 29 35.21 0.92 -22.69
C SER A 29 36.33 0.03 -23.26
N LYS A 30 35.97 -1.07 -23.94
CA LYS A 30 36.89 -1.97 -24.65
C LYS A 30 37.00 -1.64 -26.14
N GLY A 31 36.32 -0.60 -26.63
CA GLY A 31 36.25 -0.25 -28.05
C GLY A 31 35.43 -1.24 -28.90
N GLN A 32 34.56 -2.04 -28.26
CA GLN A 32 33.81 -3.12 -28.90
C GLN A 32 32.32 -2.77 -29.06
N THR A 33 31.69 -3.30 -30.11
CA THR A 33 30.23 -3.26 -30.27
C THR A 33 29.59 -4.25 -29.29
N PRO A 34 28.64 -3.84 -28.43
CA PRO A 34 27.97 -4.77 -27.52
C PRO A 34 27.10 -5.79 -28.29
N PRO A 35 27.12 -7.07 -27.89
CA PRO A 35 26.11 -8.04 -28.33
C PRO A 35 24.72 -7.64 -27.78
N PRO A 36 23.63 -8.21 -28.30
CA PRO A 36 22.31 -8.07 -27.69
C PRO A 36 22.34 -8.46 -26.21
N PHE A 37 21.55 -7.77 -25.39
CA PHE A 37 21.45 -8.02 -23.95
C PHE A 37 20.40 -9.11 -23.69
N PHE A 38 20.79 -10.19 -23.01
CA PHE A 38 19.88 -11.26 -22.64
C PHE A 38 19.41 -11.06 -21.19
N LEU A 39 18.10 -10.97 -21.00
CA LEU A 39 17.42 -10.94 -19.72
C LEU A 39 16.77 -12.31 -19.49
N GLY A 40 17.15 -13.00 -18.42
CA GLY A 40 16.40 -14.16 -17.94
C GLY A 40 15.26 -13.73 -17.02
N LEU A 41 14.09 -14.35 -17.15
CA LEU A 41 12.92 -14.06 -16.32
C LEU A 41 12.25 -15.36 -15.86
N ASN A 42 12.36 -15.66 -14.56
CA ASN A 42 11.62 -16.74 -13.91
C ASN A 42 10.31 -16.21 -13.30
N GLY A 43 9.34 -17.12 -13.17
CA GLY A 43 8.20 -16.94 -12.29
C GLY A 43 7.40 -18.22 -12.19
N VAL A 44 6.99 -18.55 -10.96
CA VAL A 44 6.16 -19.72 -10.62
C VAL A 44 4.93 -19.78 -11.52
N GLN A 45 4.53 -20.98 -11.96
CA GLN A 45 3.33 -21.13 -12.80
C GLN A 45 2.10 -20.53 -12.09
N GLY A 46 1.34 -19.68 -12.79
CA GLY A 46 0.22 -18.91 -12.22
C GLY A 46 0.55 -17.48 -11.80
N ALA A 47 1.81 -17.16 -11.45
CA ALA A 47 2.23 -15.88 -10.85
C ALA A 47 2.27 -14.64 -11.80
N GLY A 48 1.43 -14.63 -12.85
CA GLY A 48 1.29 -13.51 -13.78
C GLY A 48 2.43 -13.31 -14.80
N LYS A 49 3.43 -14.21 -14.84
CA LYS A 49 4.64 -14.09 -15.67
C LYS A 49 4.40 -13.64 -17.13
N THR A 50 3.52 -14.33 -17.86
CA THR A 50 3.25 -14.02 -19.29
C THR A 50 2.70 -12.60 -19.46
N THR A 51 1.85 -12.15 -18.54
CA THR A 51 1.27 -10.80 -18.52
C THR A 51 2.35 -9.73 -18.27
N LEU A 52 3.30 -10.00 -17.37
CA LEU A 52 4.45 -9.12 -17.17
C LEU A 52 5.32 -9.04 -18.43
N VAL A 53 5.70 -10.18 -19.01
CA VAL A 53 6.55 -10.24 -20.22
C VAL A 53 5.92 -9.43 -21.37
N GLU A 54 4.60 -9.51 -21.55
CA GLU A 54 3.87 -8.73 -22.54
C GLU A 54 4.02 -7.21 -22.32
N GLN A 55 3.74 -6.72 -21.10
CA GLN A 55 3.85 -5.28 -20.80
C GLN A 55 5.31 -4.77 -20.80
N LEU A 56 6.28 -5.57 -20.33
CA LEU A 56 7.70 -5.26 -20.44
C LEU A 56 8.09 -5.04 -21.90
N CYS A 57 7.79 -6.00 -22.77
CA CYS A 57 8.21 -5.94 -24.16
C CYS A 57 7.47 -4.85 -24.93
N LYS A 58 6.19 -4.61 -24.64
CA LYS A 58 5.42 -3.46 -25.15
C LYS A 58 6.06 -2.13 -24.75
N THR A 59 6.48 -1.98 -23.49
CA THR A 59 7.11 -0.75 -22.97
C THR A 59 8.51 -0.55 -23.57
N LEU A 60 9.35 -1.58 -23.59
CA LEU A 60 10.71 -1.54 -24.15
C LEU A 60 10.71 -1.23 -25.66
N ARG A 61 9.76 -1.80 -26.42
CA ARG A 61 9.61 -1.55 -27.86
C ARG A 61 9.03 -0.16 -28.17
N SER A 62 8.33 0.48 -27.23
CA SER A 62 7.65 1.76 -27.42
C SER A 62 8.55 2.98 -27.10
N PRO A 63 8.16 4.20 -27.53
CA PRO A 63 8.74 5.43 -27.00
C PRO A 63 8.58 5.52 -25.47
N PRO A 64 9.58 6.04 -24.73
CA PRO A 64 10.82 6.65 -25.23
C PRO A 64 11.92 5.64 -25.62
N HIS A 65 11.83 4.38 -25.20
CA HIS A 65 12.94 3.42 -25.24
C HIS A 65 13.27 2.91 -26.66
N ASN A 66 12.26 2.56 -27.45
CA ASN A 66 12.38 2.12 -28.85
C ASN A 66 13.44 1.00 -29.05
N LEU A 67 13.51 0.04 -28.12
CA LEU A 67 14.49 -1.06 -28.12
C LEU A 67 13.99 -2.25 -28.95
N PRO A 68 14.73 -2.68 -30.00
CA PRO A 68 14.44 -3.91 -30.72
C PRO A 68 14.54 -5.12 -29.78
N THR A 69 13.40 -5.61 -29.32
CA THR A 69 13.28 -6.61 -28.25
C THR A 69 12.54 -7.84 -28.75
N VAL A 70 13.05 -9.04 -28.50
CA VAL A 70 12.39 -10.32 -28.80
C VAL A 70 12.06 -11.07 -27.51
N VAL A 71 10.95 -11.81 -27.49
CA VAL A 71 10.60 -12.75 -26.42
C VAL A 71 10.91 -14.16 -26.90
N LEU A 72 11.51 -14.97 -26.05
CA LEU A 72 11.73 -16.39 -26.25
C LEU A 72 11.15 -17.12 -25.04
N SER A 73 10.12 -17.94 -25.20
CA SER A 73 9.64 -18.79 -24.10
C SER A 73 10.47 -20.07 -24.05
N ILE A 74 10.82 -20.56 -22.86
CA ILE A 74 11.35 -21.92 -22.70
C ILE A 74 10.32 -22.96 -23.17
N ASP A 75 9.03 -22.65 -23.03
CA ASP A 75 7.94 -23.52 -23.47
C ASP A 75 7.88 -23.66 -25.00
N ASP A 76 8.43 -22.71 -25.76
CA ASP A 76 8.55 -22.84 -27.22
C ASP A 76 9.69 -23.79 -27.64
N LEU A 77 10.59 -24.12 -26.70
CA LEU A 77 11.69 -25.08 -26.86
C LEU A 77 11.33 -26.51 -26.45
N TYR A 78 10.12 -26.81 -25.95
CA TYR A 78 9.69 -28.20 -25.67
C TYR A 78 9.99 -29.12 -26.86
N LEU A 79 10.46 -30.33 -26.56
CA LEU A 79 10.73 -31.36 -27.57
C LEU A 79 9.49 -31.59 -28.46
N PRO A 80 9.64 -31.83 -29.78
CA PRO A 80 8.53 -32.26 -30.62
C PRO A 80 7.91 -33.58 -30.12
N HIS A 81 6.66 -33.84 -30.50
CA HIS A 81 5.82 -34.88 -29.92
C HIS A 81 6.44 -36.29 -30.04
N ASP A 82 7.07 -36.60 -31.18
CA ASP A 82 7.78 -37.86 -31.41
C ASP A 82 8.96 -38.08 -30.44
N LYS A 83 9.73 -37.01 -30.16
CA LYS A 83 10.82 -37.03 -29.18
C LYS A 83 10.32 -37.12 -27.74
N GLN A 84 9.17 -36.52 -27.41
CA GLN A 84 8.55 -36.69 -26.09
C GLN A 84 8.09 -38.13 -25.87
N GLU A 85 7.39 -38.71 -26.85
CA GLU A 85 7.02 -40.12 -26.82
C GLU A 85 8.27 -41.02 -26.67
N ALA A 86 9.36 -40.73 -27.38
CA ALA A 86 10.61 -41.49 -27.28
C ALA A 86 11.28 -41.37 -25.90
N LEU A 87 11.22 -40.19 -25.27
CA LEU A 87 11.74 -39.97 -23.91
C LEU A 87 10.93 -40.75 -22.87
N ALA A 88 9.60 -40.67 -22.92
CA ALA A 88 8.70 -41.43 -22.06
C ALA A 88 8.87 -42.95 -22.24
N LYS A 89 8.91 -43.43 -23.49
CA LYS A 89 9.10 -44.86 -23.84
C LYS A 89 10.48 -45.41 -23.44
N SER A 90 11.49 -44.55 -23.24
CA SER A 90 12.82 -44.98 -22.76
C SER A 90 12.96 -44.97 -21.23
N HIS A 91 12.03 -44.34 -20.50
CA HIS A 91 12.01 -44.29 -19.04
C HIS A 91 10.57 -44.55 -18.53
N PRO A 92 9.99 -45.74 -18.78
CA PRO A 92 8.54 -45.97 -18.58
C PRO A 92 8.06 -45.79 -17.13
N ASP A 93 8.92 -46.05 -16.15
CA ASP A 93 8.60 -45.94 -14.72
C ASP A 93 8.94 -44.56 -14.12
N HIS A 94 9.65 -43.68 -14.86
CA HIS A 94 10.09 -42.36 -14.39
C HIS A 94 8.95 -41.33 -14.53
N PRO A 95 8.30 -40.87 -13.43
CA PRO A 95 7.03 -40.15 -13.53
C PRO A 95 7.16 -38.73 -14.10
N LEU A 96 8.34 -38.10 -13.99
CA LEU A 96 8.55 -36.71 -14.38
C LEU A 96 8.71 -36.50 -15.89
N VAL A 97 9.10 -37.53 -16.65
CA VAL A 97 9.37 -37.42 -18.10
C VAL A 97 8.28 -38.02 -18.99
N GLN A 98 7.19 -38.51 -18.40
CA GLN A 98 6.02 -38.99 -19.17
C GLN A 98 5.33 -37.87 -19.94
N HIS A 99 5.49 -36.62 -19.48
CA HIS A 99 4.88 -35.42 -20.03
C HIS A 99 5.92 -34.29 -20.09
N ARG A 100 5.73 -33.33 -21.01
CA ARG A 100 6.50 -32.08 -21.03
C ARG A 100 6.34 -31.28 -19.74
N GLY A 101 7.42 -30.61 -19.35
CA GLY A 101 7.44 -29.65 -18.25
C GLY A 101 8.85 -29.46 -17.71
N VAL A 102 9.38 -30.49 -17.07
CA VAL A 102 10.66 -30.50 -16.34
C VAL A 102 11.90 -30.31 -17.24
N PRO A 103 13.05 -29.90 -16.67
CA PRO A 103 14.35 -30.09 -17.31
C PRO A 103 14.50 -31.53 -17.83
N SER A 104 15.20 -31.71 -18.94
CA SER A 104 15.15 -32.84 -19.91
C SER A 104 14.07 -32.75 -21.02
N THR A 105 12.93 -32.10 -20.81
CA THR A 105 11.82 -32.10 -21.81
C THR A 105 11.91 -31.03 -22.91
N HIS A 106 13.00 -30.24 -22.93
CA HIS A 106 13.26 -29.17 -23.90
C HIS A 106 14.44 -29.51 -24.83
N ASP A 107 14.39 -29.01 -26.07
CA ASP A 107 15.46 -29.11 -27.08
C ASP A 107 16.48 -27.98 -26.86
N VAL A 108 17.24 -28.09 -25.76
CA VAL A 108 18.20 -27.06 -25.31
C VAL A 108 19.19 -26.69 -26.42
N LYS A 109 19.58 -27.66 -27.27
CA LYS A 109 20.43 -27.46 -28.44
C LYS A 109 19.87 -26.40 -29.41
N THR A 110 18.59 -26.48 -29.77
CA THR A 110 17.94 -25.44 -30.60
C THR A 110 17.89 -24.10 -29.88
N GLY A 111 17.70 -24.09 -28.56
CA GLY A 111 17.81 -22.87 -27.74
C GLY A 111 19.19 -22.20 -27.87
N ILE A 112 20.27 -22.98 -27.76
CA ILE A 112 21.66 -22.49 -27.88
C ILE A 112 21.91 -21.96 -29.29
N GLU A 113 21.47 -22.68 -30.33
CA GLU A 113 21.60 -22.26 -31.73
C GLU A 113 20.89 -20.93 -32.04
N VAL A 114 19.71 -20.70 -31.44
CA VAL A 114 18.97 -19.43 -31.53
C VAL A 114 19.66 -18.32 -30.75
N PHE A 115 20.10 -18.58 -29.52
CA PHE A 115 20.87 -17.61 -28.70
C PHE A 115 22.14 -17.17 -29.44
N GLU A 116 22.87 -18.11 -30.06
CA GLU A 116 24.06 -17.81 -30.86
C GLU A 116 23.74 -17.08 -32.16
N ALA A 117 22.62 -17.39 -32.82
CA ALA A 117 22.19 -16.65 -33.99
C ALA A 117 21.91 -15.18 -33.65
N ILE A 118 21.21 -14.92 -32.54
CA ILE A 118 20.89 -13.56 -32.08
C ILE A 118 22.15 -12.84 -31.59
N ALA A 119 22.99 -13.50 -30.77
CA ALA A 119 24.23 -12.92 -30.26
C ALA A 119 25.18 -12.46 -31.38
N ASN A 120 25.31 -13.27 -32.44
CA ASN A 120 26.09 -12.94 -33.64
C ASN A 120 25.35 -12.03 -34.64
N ARG A 121 24.14 -11.54 -34.31
CA ARG A 121 23.30 -10.66 -35.14
C ARG A 121 23.08 -11.21 -36.57
N LYS A 122 22.90 -12.53 -36.71
CA LYS A 122 22.55 -13.17 -37.99
C LYS A 122 21.23 -12.57 -38.52
N GLN A 123 21.06 -12.54 -39.84
CA GLN A 123 19.81 -12.08 -40.47
C GLN A 123 18.80 -13.23 -40.62
N ASN A 124 17.51 -12.90 -40.66
CA ASN A 124 16.38 -13.80 -40.90
C ASN A 124 16.36 -15.03 -39.97
N ILE A 125 16.60 -14.79 -38.67
CA ILE A 125 16.64 -15.83 -37.64
C ILE A 125 15.22 -16.36 -37.42
N LYS A 126 15.05 -17.68 -37.50
CA LYS A 126 13.78 -18.34 -37.17
C LYS A 126 13.67 -18.62 -35.66
N ILE A 127 12.58 -18.16 -35.06
CA ILE A 127 12.27 -18.34 -33.64
C ILE A 127 11.30 -19.51 -33.47
N PRO A 128 11.69 -20.61 -32.78
CA PRO A 128 10.79 -21.72 -32.49
C PRO A 128 9.46 -21.28 -31.92
N SER A 129 8.38 -21.98 -32.28
CA SER A 129 7.13 -21.86 -31.55
C SER A 129 6.42 -23.19 -31.40
N TYR A 130 5.77 -23.37 -30.25
CA TYR A 130 5.12 -24.60 -29.84
C TYR A 130 3.61 -24.42 -29.75
N ASP A 131 2.84 -25.43 -30.15
CA ASP A 131 1.39 -25.48 -29.99
C ASP A 131 1.05 -26.41 -28.84
N LYS A 132 0.59 -25.82 -27.74
CA LYS A 132 0.23 -26.54 -26.53
C LYS A 132 -1.07 -27.34 -26.64
N SER A 133 -1.83 -27.22 -27.74
CA SER A 133 -3.16 -27.84 -27.91
C SER A 133 -3.16 -29.12 -28.76
N GLN A 134 -2.11 -29.37 -29.55
CA GLN A 134 -1.99 -30.58 -30.37
C GLN A 134 -1.99 -31.86 -29.51
N TYR A 135 -2.27 -33.00 -30.14
CA TYR A 135 -2.21 -34.33 -29.49
C TYR A 135 -2.95 -34.37 -28.13
N ASN A 136 -4.21 -33.89 -28.12
CA ASN A 136 -5.08 -33.81 -26.94
C ASN A 136 -4.48 -33.04 -25.74
N GLY A 137 -3.61 -32.05 -26.00
CA GLY A 137 -2.95 -31.26 -24.96
C GLY A 137 -1.56 -31.76 -24.56
N ALA A 138 -1.06 -32.87 -25.12
CA ALA A 138 0.35 -33.20 -25.05
C ALA A 138 1.21 -32.15 -25.80
N GLY A 139 0.67 -31.60 -26.90
CA GLY A 139 1.28 -30.54 -27.69
C GLY A 139 2.35 -31.00 -28.67
N ASP A 140 2.77 -30.09 -29.55
CA ASP A 140 3.87 -30.32 -30.50
C ASP A 140 4.53 -29.00 -30.96
N ARG A 141 5.75 -29.07 -31.51
CA ARG A 141 6.45 -27.94 -32.12
C ARG A 141 5.83 -27.63 -33.48
N LYS A 142 5.48 -26.36 -33.72
CA LYS A 142 4.91 -25.95 -35.02
C LYS A 142 5.94 -26.14 -36.14
N PRO A 143 5.51 -26.35 -37.40
CA PRO A 143 6.41 -26.33 -38.55
C PRO A 143 7.17 -25.00 -38.66
N GLU A 144 8.42 -25.03 -39.13
CA GLU A 144 9.30 -23.84 -39.27
C GLU A 144 8.70 -22.74 -40.18
N SER A 145 7.81 -23.11 -41.09
CA SER A 145 7.04 -22.17 -41.91
C SER A 145 6.10 -21.25 -41.10
N GLN A 146 5.79 -21.62 -39.85
CA GLN A 146 4.99 -20.84 -38.90
C GLN A 146 5.83 -20.12 -37.83
N TRP A 147 7.16 -20.25 -37.86
CA TRP A 147 8.07 -19.62 -36.90
C TRP A 147 8.28 -18.13 -37.25
N GLU A 148 8.34 -17.27 -36.23
CA GLU A 148 8.64 -15.84 -36.43
C GLU A 148 10.04 -15.67 -37.04
N THR A 149 10.19 -14.73 -37.96
CA THR A 149 11.49 -14.35 -38.52
C THR A 149 11.93 -13.03 -37.92
N VAL A 150 13.04 -13.01 -37.17
CA VAL A 150 13.61 -11.78 -36.58
C VAL A 150 14.94 -11.41 -37.23
N ASN A 151 15.40 -10.16 -37.04
CA ASN A 151 16.50 -9.56 -37.81
C ASN A 151 16.26 -9.66 -39.33
N VAL A 152 15.06 -9.29 -39.83
CA VAL A 152 14.78 -9.36 -41.26
C VAL A 152 15.73 -8.43 -42.02
N THR A 153 16.18 -8.84 -43.20
CA THR A 153 17.16 -8.07 -43.99
C THR A 153 16.64 -6.64 -44.30
N GLY A 154 17.24 -5.64 -43.63
CA GLY A 154 16.86 -4.23 -43.74
C GLY A 154 16.32 -3.62 -42.44
N GLU A 155 15.94 -4.44 -41.46
CA GLU A 155 15.50 -3.98 -40.14
C GLU A 155 16.69 -3.69 -39.21
N ARG A 156 16.44 -2.92 -38.13
CA ARG A 156 17.40 -2.76 -37.03
C ARG A 156 17.49 -4.07 -36.26
N PRO A 157 18.68 -4.69 -36.10
CA PRO A 157 18.80 -5.98 -35.43
C PRO A 157 18.43 -5.89 -33.96
N ILE A 158 17.93 -6.99 -33.40
CA ILE A 158 17.60 -7.16 -31.98
C ILE A 158 18.73 -6.64 -31.08
N GLU A 159 18.37 -5.85 -30.08
CA GLU A 159 19.28 -5.33 -29.06
C GLU A 159 19.00 -5.91 -27.67
N MET A 160 17.84 -6.52 -27.47
CA MET A 160 17.44 -7.15 -26.21
C MET A 160 16.66 -8.46 -26.45
N VAL A 161 16.94 -9.48 -25.64
CA VAL A 161 16.24 -10.76 -25.60
C VAL A 161 15.64 -10.93 -24.21
N VAL A 162 14.35 -11.22 -24.12
CA VAL A 162 13.70 -11.68 -22.89
C VAL A 162 13.49 -13.18 -23.02
N PHE A 163 14.24 -13.98 -22.26
CA PHE A 163 14.04 -15.43 -22.17
C PHE A 163 13.25 -15.75 -20.90
N GLU A 164 12.05 -16.30 -21.06
CA GLU A 164 11.07 -16.42 -19.99
C GLU A 164 10.59 -17.86 -19.80
N GLY A 165 10.33 -18.26 -18.56
CA GLY A 165 9.88 -19.61 -18.25
C GLY A 165 9.75 -19.88 -16.76
N TRP A 166 9.16 -21.02 -16.40
CA TRP A 166 8.95 -21.38 -15.00
C TRP A 166 10.19 -22.01 -14.35
N CYS A 167 11.07 -22.60 -15.17
CA CYS A 167 12.35 -23.22 -14.77
C CYS A 167 13.59 -22.48 -15.33
N VAL A 168 13.41 -21.30 -15.94
CA VAL A 168 14.51 -20.48 -16.46
C VAL A 168 15.39 -19.99 -15.31
N GLY A 169 16.71 -20.18 -15.41
CA GLY A 169 17.65 -19.80 -14.36
C GLY A 169 17.76 -20.77 -13.18
N PHE A 170 16.98 -21.85 -13.12
CA PHE A 170 17.32 -22.98 -12.24
C PHE A 170 18.75 -23.45 -12.58
N ARG A 171 19.53 -23.78 -11.55
CA ARG A 171 20.88 -24.35 -11.65
C ARG A 171 20.86 -25.76 -11.11
N ALA A 172 21.68 -26.64 -11.68
CA ALA A 172 21.92 -27.95 -11.11
C ALA A 172 22.70 -27.83 -9.79
N LEU A 173 22.35 -28.66 -8.82
CA LEU A 173 23.06 -28.82 -7.55
C LEU A 173 24.17 -29.88 -7.68
N SER A 174 25.00 -30.02 -6.66
CA SER A 174 25.82 -31.22 -6.46
C SER A 174 24.91 -32.44 -6.30
N ASP A 175 25.40 -33.64 -6.64
CA ASP A 175 24.57 -34.84 -6.51
C ASP A 175 24.39 -35.20 -5.01
N GLU A 176 25.36 -34.86 -4.15
CA GLU A 176 25.25 -34.94 -2.69
C GLU A 176 24.22 -33.96 -2.08
N GLU A 177 24.10 -32.75 -2.62
CA GLU A 177 23.07 -31.77 -2.22
C GLU A 177 21.65 -32.26 -2.58
N VAL A 178 21.51 -32.92 -3.73
CA VAL A 178 20.25 -33.56 -4.14
C VAL A 178 19.92 -34.75 -3.25
N GLU A 179 20.90 -35.62 -2.97
CA GLU A 179 20.73 -36.75 -2.04
C GLU A 179 20.28 -36.28 -0.65
N GLY A 180 20.89 -35.22 -0.12
CA GLY A 180 20.49 -34.60 1.16
C GLY A 180 19.04 -34.13 1.16
N LYS A 181 18.67 -33.23 0.23
CA LYS A 181 17.29 -32.72 0.10
C LYS A 181 16.26 -33.84 -0.12
N TRP A 182 16.61 -34.87 -0.90
CA TRP A 182 15.74 -36.02 -1.13
C TRP A 182 15.58 -36.86 0.14
N HIS A 183 16.65 -37.17 0.87
CA HIS A 183 16.59 -37.92 2.12
C HIS A 183 15.77 -37.22 3.21
N GLU A 184 15.86 -35.90 3.33
CA GLU A 184 15.04 -35.11 4.25
C GLU A 184 13.55 -35.21 3.91
N ALA A 185 13.19 -34.92 2.66
CA ALA A 185 11.82 -35.04 2.16
C ALA A 185 11.29 -36.49 2.23
N LYS A 186 12.16 -37.49 2.08
CA LYS A 186 11.82 -38.92 2.20
C LYS A 186 11.47 -39.28 3.64
N ALA A 187 12.31 -38.88 4.59
CA ALA A 187 12.11 -39.12 6.01
C ALA A 187 10.91 -38.34 6.57
N GLU A 188 10.53 -37.21 5.96
CA GLU A 188 9.26 -36.52 6.26
C GLU A 188 8.05 -37.31 5.74
N ALA A 189 8.08 -37.72 4.47
CA ALA A 189 7.02 -38.51 3.83
C ALA A 189 6.72 -39.84 4.53
N GLU A 190 7.73 -40.45 5.15
CA GLU A 190 7.64 -41.74 5.84
C GLU A 190 7.21 -41.64 7.32
N LYS A 191 7.27 -40.46 7.95
CA LYS A 191 6.81 -40.25 9.35
C LYS A 191 5.30 -40.18 9.44
N ASP A 192 4.68 -39.31 8.66
CA ASP A 192 3.22 -39.23 8.48
C ASP A 192 2.88 -38.74 7.07
N GLY A 193 2.64 -39.70 6.17
CA GLY A 193 2.26 -39.44 4.79
C GLY A 193 0.90 -38.76 4.61
N SER A 194 0.11 -38.56 5.68
CA SER A 194 -1.11 -37.74 5.65
C SER A 194 -0.85 -36.24 5.85
N ILE A 195 0.31 -35.88 6.40
CA ILE A 195 0.72 -34.49 6.68
C ILE A 195 1.69 -33.97 5.60
N TYR A 196 2.58 -34.80 5.07
CA TYR A 196 3.57 -34.37 4.07
C TYR A 196 2.95 -33.92 2.74
N GLN A 197 2.92 -32.61 2.51
CA GLN A 197 2.28 -31.98 1.34
C GLN A 197 3.15 -32.00 0.07
N GLY A 198 4.47 -32.03 0.22
CA GLY A 198 5.46 -32.01 -0.86
C GLY A 198 5.43 -33.25 -1.78
N ARG A 199 6.31 -33.27 -2.79
CA ARG A 199 6.35 -34.32 -3.82
C ARG A 199 7.72 -34.98 -3.97
N LEU A 200 8.81 -34.32 -3.58
CA LEU A 200 10.18 -34.85 -3.67
C LEU A 200 10.34 -36.22 -2.98
N GLY A 201 9.86 -36.38 -1.74
CA GLY A 201 9.92 -37.64 -0.99
C GLY A 201 9.09 -38.79 -1.57
N LYS A 202 8.20 -38.50 -2.53
CA LYS A 202 7.36 -39.49 -3.22
C LYS A 202 7.99 -40.04 -4.51
N LEU A 203 9.18 -39.55 -4.88
CA LEU A 203 9.98 -40.02 -6.03
C LEU A 203 11.05 -41.05 -5.63
N GLN A 204 11.65 -41.70 -6.64
CA GLN A 204 12.94 -42.37 -6.50
C GLN A 204 14.09 -41.36 -6.57
N LEU A 205 15.27 -41.71 -6.06
CA LEU A 205 16.44 -40.82 -6.08
C LEU A 205 17.02 -40.69 -7.50
N GLU A 206 17.03 -41.79 -8.25
CA GLU A 206 17.51 -41.88 -9.63
C GLU A 206 16.72 -40.97 -10.58
N ASP A 207 15.40 -40.88 -10.38
CA ASP A 207 14.51 -39.95 -11.07
C ASP A 207 14.96 -38.49 -10.87
N VAL A 208 15.32 -38.13 -9.65
CA VAL A 208 15.67 -36.76 -9.27
C VAL A 208 17.09 -36.41 -9.78
N LEU A 209 18.04 -37.33 -9.62
CA LEU A 209 19.40 -37.18 -10.14
C LEU A 209 19.41 -37.09 -11.67
N PHE A 210 18.51 -37.78 -12.38
CA PHE A 210 18.33 -37.62 -13.82
C PHE A 210 17.94 -36.18 -14.19
N ILE A 211 16.94 -35.60 -13.51
CA ILE A 211 16.51 -34.22 -13.75
C ILE A 211 17.61 -33.21 -13.39
N ASN A 212 18.31 -33.39 -12.27
CA ASN A 212 19.45 -32.55 -11.89
C ASN A 212 20.58 -32.61 -12.93
N SER A 213 20.94 -33.81 -13.37
CA SER A 213 21.96 -34.04 -14.40
C SER A 213 21.55 -33.40 -15.74
N LYS A 214 20.27 -33.45 -16.11
CA LYS A 214 19.74 -32.78 -17.31
C LYS A 214 19.60 -31.28 -17.19
N LEU A 215 19.48 -30.72 -15.99
CA LEU A 215 19.48 -29.29 -15.76
C LEU A 215 20.84 -28.64 -16.09
N ARG A 216 21.95 -29.38 -15.95
CA ARG A 216 23.32 -28.94 -16.32
C ARG A 216 23.46 -28.54 -17.80
N GLU A 217 22.58 -29.02 -18.68
CA GLU A 217 22.56 -28.61 -20.10
C GLU A 217 22.06 -27.16 -20.29
N TYR A 218 21.27 -26.64 -19.35
CA TYR A 218 20.60 -25.34 -19.43
C TYR A 218 21.52 -24.18 -19.03
N ASP A 219 22.62 -24.45 -18.33
CA ASP A 219 23.62 -23.44 -17.94
C ASP A 219 24.21 -22.72 -19.17
N ALA A 220 24.33 -23.41 -20.31
CA ALA A 220 24.76 -22.82 -21.59
C ALA A 220 23.82 -21.73 -22.14
N LEU A 221 22.58 -21.64 -21.63
CA LEU A 221 21.64 -20.54 -21.85
C LEU A 221 21.69 -19.53 -20.70
N THR A 222 21.68 -20.01 -19.45
CA THR A 222 21.64 -19.17 -18.24
C THR A 222 22.88 -18.28 -18.10
N ASP A 223 24.07 -18.78 -18.40
CA ASP A 223 25.34 -18.03 -18.38
C ASP A 223 25.43 -16.93 -19.45
N ARG A 224 24.45 -16.86 -20.36
CA ARG A 224 24.35 -15.81 -21.39
C ARG A 224 23.59 -14.58 -20.87
N PHE A 225 22.92 -14.66 -19.72
CA PHE A 225 22.13 -13.56 -19.17
C PHE A 225 23.03 -12.44 -18.65
N GLY A 226 22.76 -11.21 -19.09
CA GLY A 226 23.35 -9.99 -18.54
C GLY A 226 22.65 -9.52 -17.25
N ALA A 227 21.39 -9.90 -17.06
CA ALA A 227 20.65 -9.76 -15.81
C ALA A 227 19.54 -10.81 -15.67
N PHE A 228 19.03 -10.99 -14.45
CA PHE A 228 17.96 -11.92 -14.12
C PHE A 228 16.89 -11.29 -13.22
N MET A 229 15.64 -11.74 -13.36
CA MET A 229 14.54 -11.41 -12.46
C MET A 229 13.77 -12.68 -12.09
N HIS A 230 13.37 -12.79 -10.83
CA HIS A 230 12.55 -13.86 -10.30
C HIS A 230 11.25 -13.31 -9.71
N ILE A 231 10.11 -13.85 -10.17
CA ILE A 231 8.81 -13.63 -9.54
C ILE A 231 8.60 -14.75 -8.52
N ASP A 232 8.78 -14.44 -7.25
CA ASP A 232 8.82 -15.45 -6.19
C ASP A 232 7.50 -15.58 -5.45
N ALA A 233 7.11 -16.82 -5.16
CA ALA A 233 5.99 -17.10 -4.28
C ALA A 233 6.53 -17.42 -2.88
N GLU A 234 5.99 -16.78 -1.85
CA GLU A 234 6.35 -17.03 -0.44
C GLU A 234 6.26 -18.53 -0.13
N ASP A 235 5.07 -19.10 -0.36
CA ASP A 235 4.82 -20.53 -0.46
C ASP A 235 4.67 -20.93 -1.95
N THR A 236 5.40 -21.95 -2.39
CA THR A 236 5.30 -22.47 -3.75
C THR A 236 4.05 -23.33 -3.98
N LEU A 237 3.41 -23.85 -2.92
CA LEU A 237 2.17 -24.65 -2.99
C LEU A 237 1.00 -23.88 -3.60
N TYR A 238 1.00 -22.54 -3.60
CA TYR A 238 -0.01 -21.74 -4.29
C TYR A 238 -0.14 -22.06 -5.80
N VAL A 239 0.87 -22.69 -6.43
CA VAL A 239 0.80 -23.19 -7.80
C VAL A 239 -0.35 -24.18 -8.04
N TYR A 240 -0.72 -24.99 -7.03
CA TYR A 240 -1.90 -25.85 -7.09
C TYR A 240 -3.17 -25.00 -7.24
N HIS A 241 -3.41 -24.09 -6.29
CA HIS A 241 -4.59 -23.23 -6.28
C HIS A 241 -4.68 -22.27 -7.48
N TRP A 242 -3.58 -21.69 -7.93
CA TRP A 242 -3.57 -20.86 -9.14
C TRP A 242 -3.91 -21.66 -10.39
N ARG A 243 -3.49 -22.94 -10.47
CA ARG A 243 -3.88 -23.80 -11.60
C ARG A 243 -5.33 -24.25 -11.50
N GLU A 244 -5.84 -24.55 -10.31
CA GLU A 244 -7.28 -24.82 -10.08
C GLU A 244 -8.15 -23.64 -10.51
N GLN A 245 -7.77 -22.42 -10.14
CA GLN A 245 -8.44 -21.19 -10.56
C GLN A 245 -8.38 -20.97 -12.08
N GLN A 246 -7.24 -21.26 -12.71
CA GLN A 246 -7.08 -21.17 -14.17
C GLN A 246 -7.98 -22.17 -14.90
N GLU A 247 -8.01 -23.43 -14.48
CA GLU A 247 -8.88 -24.45 -15.07
C GLU A 247 -10.36 -24.16 -14.77
N ALA A 248 -10.72 -23.69 -13.57
CA ALA A 248 -12.08 -23.27 -13.25
C ALA A 248 -12.56 -22.13 -14.16
N ALA A 249 -11.68 -21.17 -14.47
CA ALA A 249 -11.98 -20.13 -15.45
C ALA A 249 -12.15 -20.67 -16.87
N MET A 250 -11.30 -21.61 -17.32
CA MET A 250 -11.44 -22.23 -18.65
C MET A 250 -12.69 -23.10 -18.78
N ARG A 251 -13.04 -23.88 -17.75
CA ARG A 251 -14.29 -24.64 -17.69
C ARG A 251 -15.51 -23.71 -17.78
N ALA A 252 -15.47 -22.55 -17.12
CA ALA A 252 -16.54 -21.55 -17.17
C ALA A 252 -16.62 -20.77 -18.50
N GLU A 253 -15.51 -20.58 -19.21
CA GLU A 253 -15.44 -19.82 -20.47
C GLU A 253 -15.68 -20.69 -21.72
N LYS A 254 -15.21 -21.95 -21.71
CA LYS A 254 -15.13 -22.84 -22.88
C LYS A 254 -15.83 -24.18 -22.71
N GLY A 255 -16.34 -24.50 -21.51
CA GLY A 255 -16.96 -25.79 -21.21
C GLY A 255 -15.99 -26.97 -21.08
N THR A 256 -14.67 -26.72 -21.18
CA THR A 256 -13.61 -27.74 -21.13
C THR A 256 -12.44 -27.26 -20.25
N GLY A 257 -11.75 -28.23 -19.65
CA GLY A 257 -10.64 -28.02 -18.72
C GLY A 257 -10.43 -29.26 -17.85
N MET A 258 -9.32 -29.33 -17.13
CA MET A 258 -8.96 -30.47 -16.27
C MET A 258 -9.87 -30.58 -15.03
N SER A 259 -10.00 -31.77 -14.45
CA SER A 259 -10.52 -31.98 -13.09
C SER A 259 -9.51 -31.54 -12.02
N GLU A 260 -9.94 -31.47 -10.76
CA GLU A 260 -9.10 -31.18 -9.58
C GLU A 260 -7.97 -32.22 -9.39
N GLU A 261 -8.31 -33.50 -9.56
CA GLU A 261 -7.35 -34.61 -9.60
C GLU A 261 -6.36 -34.48 -10.77
N GLN A 262 -6.83 -34.11 -11.95
CA GLN A 262 -5.97 -33.87 -13.12
C GLN A 262 -5.07 -32.64 -12.95
N VAL A 263 -5.55 -31.57 -12.30
CA VAL A 263 -4.70 -30.43 -11.89
C VAL A 263 -3.63 -30.89 -10.92
N THR A 264 -4.00 -31.62 -9.88
CA THR A 264 -3.08 -32.16 -8.87
C THR A 264 -1.99 -33.00 -9.56
N ASN A 265 -2.36 -33.96 -10.41
CA ASN A 265 -1.42 -34.81 -11.13
C ASN A 265 -0.54 -34.03 -12.13
N PHE A 266 -1.09 -33.03 -12.82
CA PHE A 266 -0.32 -32.15 -13.71
C PHE A 266 0.72 -31.32 -12.93
N VAL A 267 0.36 -30.76 -11.78
CA VAL A 267 1.26 -29.97 -10.93
C VAL A 267 2.34 -30.86 -10.29
N ASN A 268 1.97 -32.06 -9.82
CA ASN A 268 2.91 -33.04 -9.28
C ASN A 268 4.06 -33.39 -10.25
N GLY A 269 3.79 -33.36 -11.56
CA GLY A 269 4.78 -33.65 -12.60
C GLY A 269 5.93 -32.64 -12.71
N TYR A 270 5.85 -31.47 -12.05
CA TYR A 270 6.95 -30.49 -12.01
C TYR A 270 7.21 -29.84 -10.65
N PHE A 271 6.30 -29.99 -9.67
CA PHE A 271 6.47 -29.44 -8.31
C PHE A 271 7.81 -29.80 -7.62
N PRO A 272 8.37 -31.03 -7.75
CA PRO A 272 9.69 -31.38 -7.20
C PRO A 272 10.83 -30.47 -7.65
N CYS A 273 10.73 -29.83 -8.82
CA CYS A 273 11.75 -28.87 -9.26
C CYS A 273 11.72 -27.56 -8.44
N TYR A 274 10.57 -27.17 -7.87
CA TYR A 274 10.53 -26.04 -6.94
C TYR A 274 11.12 -26.43 -5.57
N GLU A 275 10.82 -27.63 -5.05
CA GLU A 275 11.40 -28.17 -3.79
C GLU A 275 12.94 -28.23 -3.83
N LEU A 276 13.52 -28.45 -5.02
CA LEU A 276 14.96 -28.54 -5.23
C LEU A 276 15.64 -27.20 -5.54
N PHE A 277 15.13 -26.45 -6.55
CA PHE A 277 15.91 -25.40 -7.21
C PHE A 277 15.50 -23.96 -6.88
N THR A 278 14.38 -23.74 -6.17
CA THR A 278 13.90 -22.38 -5.84
C THR A 278 14.85 -21.64 -4.90
N ASP A 279 15.51 -22.34 -3.98
CA ASP A 279 16.48 -21.73 -3.05
C ASP A 279 17.67 -21.10 -3.78
N VAL A 280 18.06 -21.64 -4.94
CA VAL A 280 19.12 -21.06 -5.79
C VAL A 280 18.64 -19.79 -6.48
N LEU A 281 17.36 -19.74 -6.90
CA LEU A 281 16.76 -18.50 -7.42
C LEU A 281 16.72 -17.41 -6.34
N ARG A 282 16.32 -17.77 -5.12
CA ARG A 282 16.26 -16.87 -3.95
C ARG A 282 17.65 -16.38 -3.53
N SER A 283 18.65 -17.26 -3.53
CA SER A 283 20.04 -16.95 -3.14
C SER A 283 20.82 -16.18 -4.22
N GLY A 284 20.45 -16.33 -5.49
CA GLY A 284 21.00 -15.60 -6.62
C GLY A 284 21.73 -16.50 -7.64
N ILE A 285 21.35 -16.42 -8.91
CA ILE A 285 21.84 -17.33 -9.97
C ILE A 285 23.23 -16.96 -10.55
N PHE A 286 23.81 -15.85 -10.08
CA PHE A 286 25.12 -15.32 -10.48
C PHE A 286 26.06 -15.32 -9.27
N ALA A 287 26.85 -16.40 -9.11
CA ALA A 287 27.74 -16.58 -7.97
C ALA A 287 28.78 -15.44 -7.87
N GLY A 288 28.61 -14.56 -6.87
CA GLY A 288 29.54 -13.48 -6.56
C GLY A 288 29.40 -12.18 -7.38
N GLU A 289 28.34 -12.03 -8.19
CA GLU A 289 28.09 -10.79 -8.96
C GLU A 289 26.85 -10.01 -8.44
N PRO A 290 26.98 -9.26 -7.31
CA PRO A 290 25.86 -8.52 -6.74
C PRO A 290 25.32 -7.45 -7.69
N GLY A 291 23.99 -7.30 -7.74
CA GLY A 291 23.29 -6.32 -8.57
C GLY A 291 22.88 -6.82 -9.96
N LYS A 292 23.44 -7.94 -10.47
CA LYS A 292 22.97 -8.54 -11.75
C LYS A 292 21.58 -9.18 -11.67
N GLN A 293 21.12 -9.51 -10.47
CA GLN A 293 19.80 -10.04 -10.22
C GLN A 293 18.97 -9.04 -9.42
N ALA A 294 17.72 -8.82 -9.83
CA ALA A 294 16.77 -8.09 -9.01
C ALA A 294 16.40 -8.93 -7.77
N GLY A 295 16.21 -8.29 -6.62
CA GLY A 295 15.65 -8.94 -5.43
C GLY A 295 14.29 -9.59 -5.75
N ALA A 296 13.93 -10.62 -4.97
CA ALA A 296 12.70 -11.38 -5.20
C ALA A 296 11.48 -10.44 -5.29
N LEU A 297 10.71 -10.58 -6.37
CA LEU A 297 9.46 -9.84 -6.56
C LEU A 297 8.31 -10.67 -5.97
N ASP A 298 8.06 -10.48 -4.67
CA ASP A 298 7.08 -11.22 -3.88
C ASP A 298 5.68 -11.24 -4.51
N VAL A 299 5.09 -12.43 -4.59
CA VAL A 299 3.75 -12.60 -5.16
C VAL A 299 2.62 -12.06 -4.28
N PHE A 300 2.87 -11.69 -3.02
CA PHE A 300 1.90 -10.91 -2.24
C PHE A 300 1.84 -9.42 -2.60
N GLN A 301 2.71 -8.93 -3.49
CA GLN A 301 2.41 -7.77 -4.34
C GLN A 301 1.61 -8.16 -5.59
N LEU A 302 0.70 -9.16 -5.52
CA LEU A 302 -0.26 -9.44 -6.59
C LEU A 302 -1.65 -9.76 -6.03
N ALA A 303 -2.64 -9.09 -6.61
CA ALA A 303 -3.77 -9.82 -7.15
C ALA A 303 -3.92 -9.45 -8.63
N VAL A 304 -4.75 -10.20 -9.35
CA VAL A 304 -5.16 -9.86 -10.71
C VAL A 304 -6.68 -9.77 -10.71
N TYR A 305 -7.24 -8.57 -10.49
CA TYR A 305 -8.68 -8.35 -10.68
C TYR A 305 -9.09 -8.77 -12.09
N ARG A 306 -9.73 -9.93 -12.20
CA ARG A 306 -10.72 -10.13 -13.25
C ARG A 306 -11.98 -9.40 -12.82
N ARG A 307 -12.18 -8.16 -13.30
CA ARG A 307 -13.48 -7.45 -13.18
C ARG A 307 -14.60 -8.38 -13.69
N ARG A 308 -15.34 -9.02 -12.77
CA ARG A 308 -16.58 -9.72 -13.10
C ARG A 308 -17.64 -8.68 -13.43
N SER A 309 -17.92 -8.48 -14.71
CA SER A 309 -19.12 -7.78 -15.16
C SER A 309 -20.35 -8.54 -14.67
N CYS A 310 -21.01 -8.03 -13.63
CA CYS A 310 -22.16 -8.71 -13.03
C CYS A 310 -23.37 -8.60 -13.97
N SER A 311 -23.63 -9.65 -14.75
CA SER A 311 -24.74 -9.71 -15.70
C SER A 311 -25.52 -11.02 -15.53
N THR A 312 -26.50 -11.01 -14.62
CA THR A 312 -27.62 -11.97 -14.64
C THR A 312 -28.95 -11.19 -14.57
N PRO A 313 -30.01 -11.57 -15.32
CA PRO A 313 -31.24 -10.80 -15.37
C PRO A 313 -32.17 -11.11 -14.20
N PHE A 314 -32.83 -10.08 -13.66
CA PHE A 314 -33.98 -10.28 -12.77
C PHE A 314 -35.13 -10.97 -13.52
N CYS A 315 -35.70 -12.02 -12.93
CA CYS A 315 -36.98 -12.59 -13.35
C CYS A 315 -37.91 -12.76 -12.14
N TRP A 316 -39.10 -12.18 -12.20
CA TRP A 316 -40.05 -12.13 -11.08
C TRP A 316 -41.04 -13.31 -11.11
N ARG A 317 -41.29 -13.94 -9.95
CA ARG A 317 -42.61 -14.50 -9.55
C ARG A 317 -42.67 -14.78 -8.03
N THR A 318 -43.85 -15.16 -7.52
CA THR A 318 -44.36 -14.66 -6.23
C THR A 318 -45.12 -15.68 -5.36
N ARG A 319 -45.18 -15.40 -4.04
CA ARG A 319 -46.19 -15.76 -2.99
C ARG A 319 -45.97 -16.99 -2.07
N SER A 320 -46.48 -16.79 -0.84
CA SER A 320 -46.92 -17.77 0.21
C SER A 320 -45.86 -18.35 1.18
N GLY A 321 -46.18 -18.31 2.48
CA GLY A 321 -45.60 -19.13 3.57
C GLY A 321 -46.69 -20.01 4.23
N PRO A 322 -46.66 -20.38 5.54
CA PRO A 322 -45.73 -19.93 6.61
C PRO A 322 -45.23 -21.04 7.60
N THR A 323 -44.40 -20.63 8.59
CA THR A 323 -44.10 -21.26 9.92
C THR A 323 -43.55 -22.70 10.05
N PHE A 324 -42.35 -22.86 10.66
CA PHE A 324 -42.15 -23.54 11.97
C PHE A 324 -40.74 -23.25 12.59
N ARG A 325 -40.35 -23.93 13.69
CA ARG A 325 -39.21 -23.58 14.60
C ARG A 325 -37.91 -24.42 14.43
N ALA A 326 -36.77 -23.72 14.49
CA ALA A 326 -35.49 -23.97 15.21
C ALA A 326 -34.73 -25.33 15.18
N SER A 327 -33.44 -25.26 14.80
CA SER A 327 -32.31 -26.05 15.36
C SER A 327 -30.94 -25.38 15.06
N HIS A 328 -29.82 -25.92 15.55
CA HIS A 328 -28.48 -25.29 15.61
C HIS A 328 -27.48 -25.62 14.48
N ARG A 329 -26.31 -24.93 14.54
CA ARG A 329 -25.02 -25.12 13.83
C ARG A 329 -24.92 -24.39 12.48
N HIS A 330 -23.77 -23.93 11.99
CA HIS A 330 -22.46 -23.42 12.45
C HIS A 330 -21.65 -23.21 11.14
N CYS A 331 -20.42 -22.66 11.21
CA CYS A 331 -19.65 -22.11 10.08
C CYS A 331 -20.27 -20.81 9.51
N CYS A 332 -19.57 -19.67 9.31
CA CYS A 332 -18.16 -19.40 8.94
C CYS A 332 -17.84 -19.83 7.48
N SER A 333 -17.08 -19.09 6.67
CA SER A 333 -16.58 -17.72 6.82
C SER A 333 -16.09 -17.20 5.47
N ASP A 334 -16.21 -15.90 5.22
CA ASP A 334 -15.36 -15.10 4.30
C ASP A 334 -15.37 -15.51 2.79
N MET A 335 -14.74 -14.81 1.84
CA MET A 335 -13.77 -13.71 1.90
C MET A 335 -13.92 -12.73 0.71
N PHE A 336 -13.45 -11.49 0.88
CA PHE A 336 -13.10 -10.54 -0.20
C PHE A 336 -11.70 -10.93 -0.80
N LEU A 337 -11.24 -10.64 -2.03
CA LEU A 337 -10.99 -9.32 -2.67
C LEU A 337 -9.92 -8.51 -1.87
N GLU A 338 -8.80 -7.91 -2.37
CA GLU A 338 -8.41 -7.35 -3.70
C GLU A 338 -6.86 -7.08 -3.93
N ASN A 339 -6.42 -5.97 -4.56
CA ASN A 339 -5.11 -5.72 -5.26
C ASN A 339 -3.98 -4.93 -4.53
N ILE A 340 -2.78 -5.08 -5.11
CA ILE A 340 -1.62 -4.15 -5.32
C ILE A 340 -1.90 -2.66 -5.66
N PRO A 341 -0.93 -1.76 -5.33
CA PRO A 341 -0.69 -0.44 -5.96
C PRO A 341 0.71 -0.28 -6.63
N ARG A 342 1.01 0.90 -7.24
CA ARG A 342 2.22 1.18 -8.07
C ARG A 342 2.64 2.68 -8.08
N SER A 343 3.89 3.06 -8.42
CA SER A 343 4.26 4.42 -8.93
C SER A 343 5.76 4.65 -9.30
N HIS A 344 6.10 5.41 -10.36
CA HIS A 344 6.86 6.71 -10.35
C HIS A 344 7.13 7.40 -11.73
N HIS A 345 7.63 8.66 -11.72
CA HIS A 345 7.78 9.63 -12.85
C HIS A 345 9.11 9.52 -13.65
N LEU A 346 9.56 10.39 -14.62
CA LEU A 346 9.29 11.75 -15.18
C LEU A 346 9.90 11.77 -16.65
N HIS A 347 9.98 12.76 -17.58
CA HIS A 347 9.64 14.20 -17.80
C HIS A 347 9.35 14.39 -19.34
N LEU A 348 9.67 15.38 -20.22
CA LEU A 348 10.29 16.74 -20.34
C LEU A 348 9.96 17.30 -21.77
N TYR A 349 9.87 18.63 -22.06
CA TYR A 349 10.13 19.24 -23.41
C TYR A 349 10.21 20.80 -23.40
N THR A 350 10.78 21.41 -24.46
CA THR A 350 11.06 22.87 -24.59
C THR A 350 10.79 23.46 -25.98
N HIS A 351 10.25 24.69 -26.10
CA HIS A 351 10.74 25.73 -27.04
C HIS A 351 10.12 27.13 -26.80
N THR A 352 10.48 28.10 -27.64
CA THR A 352 10.43 29.57 -27.44
C THR A 352 9.57 30.30 -28.46
N ASP A 353 8.82 31.36 -28.07
CA ASP A 353 9.07 32.73 -28.58
C ASP A 353 8.09 33.83 -28.10
N LYS A 354 8.65 35.06 -28.00
CA LYS A 354 8.03 36.41 -28.16
C LYS A 354 7.07 37.00 -27.11
N VAL A 355 7.34 38.27 -26.81
CA VAL A 355 6.68 39.24 -25.90
C VAL A 355 6.60 40.56 -26.70
N PRO A 356 5.46 41.31 -26.74
CA PRO A 356 5.28 42.49 -25.87
C PRO A 356 3.77 42.87 -25.62
N PRO A 357 3.40 44.05 -25.05
CA PRO A 357 3.57 44.34 -23.63
C PRO A 357 2.32 44.95 -22.94
N ALA A 358 2.39 45.03 -21.60
CA ALA A 358 1.72 45.95 -20.67
C ALA A 358 0.41 46.69 -21.07
N TRP A 359 -0.65 46.46 -20.30
CA TRP A 359 -1.74 47.43 -20.08
C TRP A 359 -1.92 47.68 -18.58
N THR A 360 -1.69 48.91 -18.13
CA THR A 360 -2.03 49.40 -16.79
C THR A 360 -3.08 50.49 -16.93
N LEU A 361 -4.21 50.36 -16.21
CA LEU A 361 -5.20 51.42 -16.04
C LEU A 361 -5.69 51.44 -14.58
N PRO A 362 -6.02 52.63 -14.03
CA PRO A 362 -6.25 52.79 -12.60
C PRO A 362 -7.69 52.49 -12.18
N ILE A 363 -7.85 52.03 -10.95
CA ILE A 363 -9.15 51.99 -10.26
C ILE A 363 -9.50 53.41 -9.79
N ILE A 364 -10.66 53.90 -10.19
CA ILE A 364 -11.23 55.17 -9.74
C ILE A 364 -12.43 54.86 -8.83
N LEU A 365 -12.36 55.23 -7.55
CA LEU A 365 -13.46 55.11 -6.60
C LEU A 365 -14.24 56.43 -6.48
N PRO A 366 -15.52 56.50 -6.89
CA PRO A 366 -16.39 57.63 -6.58
C PRO A 366 -16.99 57.47 -5.18
N SER A 367 -16.90 58.50 -4.34
CA SER A 367 -17.43 58.51 -2.97
C SER A 367 -18.63 59.46 -2.83
N SER A 368 -19.74 58.97 -2.26
CA SER A 368 -20.86 59.70 -1.60
C SER A 368 -22.18 58.92 -1.67
N PRO A 369 -23.18 59.21 -0.82
CA PRO A 369 -23.10 59.63 0.59
C PRO A 369 -23.98 58.72 1.49
N ALA A 370 -23.92 58.91 2.82
CA ALA A 370 -24.81 58.18 3.74
C ALA A 370 -26.24 58.76 3.76
N MET A 371 -27.25 57.88 3.88
CA MET A 371 -28.63 58.25 4.19
C MET A 371 -29.04 57.71 5.57
N SER A 372 -29.89 58.45 6.28
CA SER A 372 -30.38 58.13 7.63
C SER A 372 -31.52 57.11 7.62
N ALA A 373 -31.51 56.18 8.57
CA ALA A 373 -32.62 55.26 8.78
C ALA A 373 -33.86 55.98 9.36
N ASN A 374 -34.97 55.96 8.61
CA ASN A 374 -36.35 56.01 9.15
C ASN A 374 -37.44 55.72 8.09
N ASP A 375 -37.16 55.87 6.79
CA ASP A 375 -38.15 55.65 5.71
C ASP A 375 -38.04 54.26 5.03
N ILE A 376 -38.62 53.22 5.63
CA ILE A 376 -38.89 51.93 4.95
C ILE A 376 -40.29 51.40 5.34
N PRO A 377 -41.23 51.18 4.40
CA PRO A 377 -42.52 50.56 4.68
C PRO A 377 -42.45 49.08 5.08
N ASN A 378 -43.39 48.64 5.92
CA ASN A 378 -43.52 47.23 6.33
C ASN A 378 -43.75 46.31 5.12
N GLY A 379 -42.75 45.48 4.78
CA GLY A 379 -42.88 44.49 3.70
C GLY A 379 -41.63 43.63 3.41
N ILE A 380 -40.43 44.07 3.79
CA ILE A 380 -39.16 43.44 3.38
C ILE A 380 -38.52 42.63 4.51
N GLY A 381 -39.25 41.62 5.01
CA GLY A 381 -38.78 40.68 6.05
C GLY A 381 -38.06 39.42 5.54
N LYS A 382 -37.83 39.30 4.22
CA LYS A 382 -37.29 38.09 3.57
C LYS A 382 -36.32 38.39 2.40
N ALA A 383 -35.30 39.22 2.62
CA ALA A 383 -34.17 39.37 1.69
C ALA A 383 -32.95 40.07 2.33
N ILE A 384 -32.37 39.51 3.39
CA ILE A 384 -30.99 39.84 3.79
C ILE A 384 -30.13 38.66 3.38
N LYS A 385 -29.44 38.79 2.24
CA LYS A 385 -28.40 37.83 1.84
C LYS A 385 -27.11 38.17 2.57
N HIS A 386 -26.44 37.15 3.10
CA HIS A 386 -25.04 37.26 3.50
C HIS A 386 -24.18 37.09 2.24
N LEU A 387 -23.85 38.21 1.60
CA LEU A 387 -22.83 38.29 0.57
C LEU A 387 -21.53 38.77 1.21
N ASP A 388 -20.39 38.29 0.73
CA ASP A 388 -19.08 38.82 1.11
C ASP A 388 -18.76 40.14 0.38
N LEU A 389 -17.55 40.66 0.57
CA LEU A 389 -17.10 41.94 0.00
C LEU A 389 -16.94 41.91 -1.53
N ASP A 390 -16.81 40.72 -2.14
CA ASP A 390 -16.67 40.53 -3.58
C ASP A 390 -17.99 40.07 -4.25
N GLY A 391 -19.05 39.87 -3.45
CA GLY A 391 -20.41 39.59 -3.91
C GLY A 391 -20.74 38.10 -4.09
N HIS A 392 -19.98 37.19 -3.49
CA HIS A 392 -20.27 35.76 -3.56
C HIS A 392 -21.37 35.36 -2.56
N ASP A 393 -22.34 34.60 -3.06
CA ASP A 393 -23.39 33.95 -2.28
C ASP A 393 -22.86 32.61 -1.72
N LEU A 394 -21.71 32.67 -1.04
CA LEU A 394 -21.14 31.54 -0.32
C LEU A 394 -22.11 31.20 0.82
N PRO A 395 -22.77 30.02 0.81
CA PRO A 395 -23.71 29.70 1.87
C PRO A 395 -22.93 29.57 3.18
N PRO A 396 -23.47 30.11 4.29
CA PRO A 396 -22.87 29.89 5.61
C PRO A 396 -22.71 28.39 5.87
N SER A 397 -21.68 28.03 6.64
CA SER A 397 -21.49 26.68 7.19
C SER A 397 -22.86 26.15 7.69
N PRO A 398 -23.26 24.92 7.30
CA PRO A 398 -24.66 24.49 7.34
C PRO A 398 -25.26 24.79 8.71
N ALA A 399 -26.39 25.50 8.71
CA ALA A 399 -27.04 25.98 9.91
C ALA A 399 -27.10 24.84 10.94
N PRO A 400 -26.64 25.06 12.20
CA PRO A 400 -26.44 23.97 13.14
C PRO A 400 -27.75 23.23 13.33
N SER A 401 -27.77 21.97 12.90
CA SER A 401 -28.96 21.11 12.88
C SER A 401 -29.55 21.02 14.27
N SER A 402 -30.52 21.88 14.55
CA SER A 402 -31.06 22.09 15.88
C SER A 402 -32.51 21.62 15.87
N PRO A 403 -32.89 20.61 16.67
CA PRO A 403 -34.31 20.37 16.99
C PRO A 403 -34.99 21.69 17.38
N SER A 404 -36.30 21.78 17.10
CA SER A 404 -37.10 23.01 17.20
C SER A 404 -37.22 23.64 18.59
N ASN A 405 -36.55 23.07 19.60
CA ASN A 405 -36.37 23.61 20.95
C ASN A 405 -35.02 24.33 21.16
N GLY A 406 -34.19 24.50 20.12
CA GLY A 406 -32.93 25.24 20.18
C GLY A 406 -31.75 24.49 20.80
N ARG A 407 -31.90 23.20 21.13
CA ARG A 407 -30.79 22.33 21.55
C ARG A 407 -29.93 21.97 20.33
N LYS A 408 -28.60 22.02 20.45
CA LYS A 408 -27.70 21.36 19.48
C LYS A 408 -27.80 19.83 19.61
N TYR A 409 -27.76 19.09 18.50
CA TYR A 409 -27.61 17.63 18.54
C TYR A 409 -26.29 17.20 19.20
N ALA A 410 -26.22 15.94 19.64
CA ALA A 410 -24.98 15.35 20.14
C ALA A 410 -24.09 14.91 18.96
N LEU A 411 -22.77 14.90 19.14
CA LEU A 411 -21.82 14.65 18.04
C LEU A 411 -22.05 13.31 17.32
N ALA A 412 -22.44 12.25 18.04
CA ALA A 412 -22.82 10.96 17.43
C ALA A 412 -24.05 11.05 16.51
N THR A 413 -24.98 11.98 16.76
CA THR A 413 -26.07 12.31 15.84
C THR A 413 -25.56 13.14 14.67
N GLU A 414 -24.70 14.12 14.92
CA GLU A 414 -24.17 15.03 13.88
C GLU A 414 -23.29 14.31 12.85
N LEU A 415 -22.56 13.26 13.25
CA LEU A 415 -21.81 12.35 12.38
C LEU A 415 -22.70 11.54 11.43
N VAL A 416 -23.96 11.27 11.81
CA VAL A 416 -24.91 10.49 11.00
C VAL A 416 -25.83 11.40 10.19
N TYR A 417 -26.26 12.53 10.77
CA TYR A 417 -27.28 13.41 10.24
C TYR A 417 -26.75 14.40 9.20
N THR A 418 -27.35 14.34 8.01
CA THR A 418 -26.96 15.13 6.84
C THR A 418 -28.21 15.74 6.21
N GLU A 419 -28.32 17.07 6.24
CA GLU A 419 -29.37 17.80 5.51
C GLU A 419 -29.04 17.83 4.01
N SER A 420 -30.03 17.58 3.16
CA SER A 420 -29.88 17.46 1.71
C SER A 420 -31.07 18.11 1.01
N ASN A 421 -30.78 19.03 0.10
CA ASN A 421 -31.75 19.63 -0.83
C ASN A 421 -31.47 19.15 -2.28
N ASP A 422 -31.08 17.88 -2.44
CA ASP A 422 -30.98 17.25 -3.76
C ASP A 422 -32.33 17.30 -4.50
N GLN A 423 -32.28 17.53 -5.81
CA GLN A 423 -33.46 17.66 -6.69
C GLN A 423 -34.37 16.43 -6.71
N TYR A 424 -33.88 15.26 -6.31
CA TYR A 424 -34.64 14.02 -6.21
C TYR A 424 -34.95 13.61 -4.76
N ASN A 425 -34.64 14.45 -3.76
CA ASN A 425 -34.75 14.16 -2.32
C ASN A 425 -34.08 12.82 -1.92
N SER A 426 -32.90 12.53 -2.48
CA SER A 426 -32.17 11.29 -2.18
C SER A 426 -31.73 11.21 -0.71
N SER A 427 -32.03 10.07 -0.07
CA SER A 427 -31.70 9.80 1.34
C SER A 427 -30.19 9.63 1.62
N SER A 428 -29.41 9.37 0.57
CA SER A 428 -27.95 9.28 0.58
C SER A 428 -27.42 10.20 -0.51
N VAL A 429 -26.35 10.95 -0.21
CA VAL A 429 -25.76 11.93 -1.13
C VAL A 429 -25.38 11.28 -2.48
N PRO A 430 -25.86 11.81 -3.62
CA PRO A 430 -25.48 11.29 -4.94
C PRO A 430 -24.00 11.55 -5.26
N ILE A 431 -23.37 10.64 -6.01
CA ILE A 431 -21.97 10.79 -6.43
C ILE A 431 -21.90 11.53 -7.76
N TYR A 432 -21.54 12.82 -7.73
CA TYR A 432 -21.43 13.66 -8.92
C TYR A 432 -20.08 13.45 -9.61
N GLN A 433 -19.96 12.37 -10.40
CA GLN A 433 -18.75 12.04 -11.16
C GLN A 433 -18.44 12.95 -12.37
N SER A 434 -19.24 13.99 -12.63
CA SER A 434 -19.03 14.88 -13.78
C SER A 434 -17.78 15.74 -13.61
N ALA A 435 -16.99 15.92 -14.68
CA ALA A 435 -15.89 16.87 -14.70
C ALA A 435 -16.39 18.33 -14.77
N THR A 436 -17.52 18.58 -15.42
CA THR A 436 -18.08 19.91 -15.69
C THR A 436 -19.58 19.98 -15.43
N PHE A 437 -20.07 21.21 -15.23
CA PHE A 437 -21.48 21.51 -14.98
C PHE A 437 -22.00 22.52 -16.03
N LYS A 438 -23.30 22.50 -16.32
CA LYS A 438 -23.92 23.34 -17.36
C LYS A 438 -24.56 24.58 -16.75
N GLY A 439 -23.87 25.71 -16.85
CA GLY A 439 -24.30 26.96 -16.21
C GLY A 439 -24.01 28.24 -17.00
N GLY A 440 -24.55 29.34 -16.47
CA GLY A 440 -24.12 30.70 -16.75
C GLY A 440 -23.40 31.30 -15.53
N PRO A 441 -22.98 32.58 -15.60
CA PRO A 441 -22.32 33.26 -14.48
C PRO A 441 -23.14 33.20 -13.19
N GLY A 442 -22.49 32.89 -12.06
CA GLY A 442 -23.14 32.83 -10.74
C GLY A 442 -23.77 31.50 -10.34
N GLN A 443 -23.48 30.38 -11.03
CA GLN A 443 -23.77 29.04 -10.49
C GLN A 443 -22.71 28.60 -9.46
N GLU A 444 -23.13 27.77 -8.49
CA GLU A 444 -22.27 27.21 -7.42
C GLU A 444 -21.19 26.24 -7.97
N TYR A 445 -21.40 25.66 -9.16
CA TYR A 445 -20.51 24.67 -9.75
C TYR A 445 -20.30 24.89 -11.26
N ASP A 446 -19.05 24.88 -11.68
CA ASP A 446 -18.61 24.95 -13.08
C ASP A 446 -17.74 23.73 -13.46
N TYR A 447 -16.77 23.38 -12.61
CA TYR A 447 -15.71 22.43 -12.87
C TYR A 447 -15.26 21.71 -11.58
N THR A 448 -15.20 20.36 -11.59
CA THR A 448 -15.02 19.53 -10.37
C THR A 448 -13.72 19.75 -9.59
N ARG A 449 -12.66 20.27 -10.23
CA ARG A 449 -11.45 20.74 -9.51
C ARG A 449 -11.78 21.92 -8.59
N SER A 450 -12.52 22.90 -9.09
CA SER A 450 -12.94 24.10 -8.34
C SER A 450 -14.01 23.76 -7.29
N GLY A 451 -15.06 23.04 -7.66
CA GLY A 451 -16.11 22.61 -6.74
C GLY A 451 -16.92 21.43 -7.26
N ASN A 452 -17.39 20.58 -6.36
CA ASN A 452 -18.22 19.42 -6.68
C ASN A 452 -19.29 19.21 -5.59
N PRO A 453 -20.57 18.95 -5.92
CA PRO A 453 -21.62 18.79 -4.90
C PRO A 453 -21.33 17.71 -3.85
N THR A 454 -20.75 16.57 -4.27
CA THR A 454 -20.36 15.47 -3.36
C THR A 454 -19.28 15.92 -2.37
N ARG A 455 -18.25 16.61 -2.88
CA ARG A 455 -17.15 17.13 -2.04
C ARG A 455 -17.62 18.24 -1.11
N THR A 456 -18.43 19.16 -1.62
CA THR A 456 -18.98 20.28 -0.83
C THR A 456 -19.87 19.78 0.30
N HIS A 457 -20.65 18.71 0.07
CA HIS A 457 -21.44 18.09 1.14
C HIS A 457 -20.54 17.50 2.24
N LEU A 458 -19.48 16.78 1.85
CA LEU A 458 -18.47 16.27 2.78
C LEU A 458 -17.78 17.41 3.55
N GLU A 459 -17.35 18.48 2.87
CA GLU A 459 -16.72 19.66 3.47
C GLU A 459 -17.65 20.37 4.47
N ARG A 460 -18.93 20.56 4.12
CA ARG A 460 -19.97 21.09 5.02
C ARG A 460 -20.20 20.20 6.24
N HIS A 461 -20.19 18.88 6.07
CA HIS A 461 -20.34 17.92 7.17
C HIS A 461 -19.10 17.87 8.09
N LEU A 462 -17.90 17.90 7.52
CA LEU A 462 -16.63 17.97 8.26
C LEU A 462 -16.53 19.25 9.09
N ALA A 463 -16.83 20.41 8.49
CA ALA A 463 -16.82 21.70 9.20
C ALA A 463 -17.68 21.65 10.47
N LYS A 464 -18.89 21.10 10.33
CA LYS A 464 -19.87 20.93 11.41
C LYS A 464 -19.37 20.03 12.56
N ILE A 465 -18.68 18.91 12.27
CA ILE A 465 -18.18 18.01 13.33
C ILE A 465 -16.84 18.48 13.94
N MET A 466 -16.07 19.31 13.24
CA MET A 466 -14.78 19.85 13.67
C MET A 466 -14.87 21.16 14.47
N SER A 467 -16.07 21.71 14.69
CA SER A 467 -16.29 23.09 15.19
C SER A 467 -15.65 24.17 14.30
N ALA A 468 -15.62 23.95 12.99
CA ALA A 468 -14.98 24.85 12.02
C ALA A 468 -15.97 25.69 11.21
N ASN A 469 -15.63 26.95 10.95
CA ASN A 469 -16.36 27.81 10.01
C ASN A 469 -16.25 27.31 8.57
N ARG A 470 -15.11 26.74 8.19
CA ARG A 470 -14.90 26.06 6.91
C ARG A 470 -14.08 24.79 7.10
N ALA A 471 -14.39 23.76 6.32
CA ALA A 471 -13.48 22.66 6.06
C ALA A 471 -13.24 22.49 4.56
N LEU A 472 -12.11 21.87 4.23
CA LEU A 472 -11.60 21.64 2.87
C LEU A 472 -10.97 20.25 2.80
N VAL A 473 -11.08 19.56 1.67
CA VAL A 473 -10.53 18.19 1.54
C VAL A 473 -9.62 17.96 0.33
N THR A 474 -8.55 17.22 0.57
CA THR A 474 -7.47 16.91 -0.39
C THR A 474 -7.25 15.40 -0.50
N GLY A 475 -6.52 14.95 -1.52
CA GLY A 475 -6.26 13.51 -1.77
C GLY A 475 -5.40 12.78 -0.72
N SER A 476 -4.81 13.46 0.27
CA SER A 476 -4.08 12.82 1.38
C SER A 476 -3.80 13.80 2.53
N GLY A 477 -3.56 13.31 3.75
CA GLY A 477 -3.13 14.14 4.88
C GLY A 477 -1.88 14.98 4.59
N MET A 478 -0.92 14.43 3.83
CA MET A 478 0.25 15.20 3.37
C MET A 478 -0.13 16.29 2.37
N GLY A 479 -1.14 16.09 1.53
CA GLY A 479 -1.70 17.12 0.65
C GLY A 479 -2.43 18.23 1.41
N ALA A 480 -3.05 17.91 2.54
CA ALA A 480 -3.59 18.93 3.45
C ALA A 480 -2.47 19.76 4.10
N LEU A 481 -1.40 19.12 4.58
CA LEU A 481 -0.26 19.82 5.16
C LEU A 481 0.53 20.65 4.12
N ASP A 482 0.67 20.19 2.89
CA ASP A 482 1.26 20.97 1.77
C ASP A 482 0.42 22.23 1.48
N VAL A 483 -0.90 22.14 1.46
CA VAL A 483 -1.80 23.31 1.32
C VAL A 483 -1.66 24.27 2.50
N ILE A 484 -1.54 23.76 3.73
CA ILE A 484 -1.34 24.58 4.94
C ILE A 484 0.01 25.30 4.89
N THR A 485 1.09 24.61 4.54
CA THR A 485 2.46 25.17 4.55
C THR A 485 2.72 26.13 3.38
N ARG A 486 1.94 26.10 2.30
CA ARG A 486 2.03 27.06 1.17
C ARG A 486 1.69 28.51 1.50
N VAL A 487 1.23 28.84 2.72
CA VAL A 487 1.10 30.25 3.16
C VAL A 487 2.41 30.86 3.64
N LEU A 488 3.42 30.01 3.92
CA LEU A 488 4.76 30.40 4.35
C LEU A 488 5.58 31.02 3.20
N LYS A 489 6.57 31.83 3.56
CA LYS A 489 7.48 32.53 2.66
C LYS A 489 8.93 32.32 3.06
N PRO A 490 9.90 32.46 2.12
CA PRO A 490 11.32 32.39 2.46
C PRO A 490 11.69 33.38 3.56
N GLY A 491 12.29 32.87 4.65
CA GLY A 491 12.62 33.63 5.86
C GLY A 491 11.61 33.53 7.01
N ASP A 492 10.42 32.93 6.79
CA ASP A 492 9.47 32.63 7.86
C ASP A 492 9.99 31.48 8.76
N GLU A 493 9.68 31.55 10.06
CA GLU A 493 10.03 30.51 11.04
C GLU A 493 8.83 29.60 11.37
N VAL A 494 9.08 28.28 11.44
CA VAL A 494 8.13 27.25 11.85
C VAL A 494 8.65 26.59 13.13
N VAL A 495 7.86 26.61 14.20
CA VAL A 495 8.15 25.91 15.45
C VAL A 495 7.32 24.62 15.49
N THR A 496 7.94 23.49 15.78
CA THR A 496 7.26 22.18 15.72
C THR A 496 7.86 21.12 16.65
N GLY A 497 7.21 19.96 16.72
CA GLY A 497 7.60 18.83 17.57
C GLY A 497 8.94 18.19 17.19
N ASP A 498 9.59 17.63 18.20
CA ASP A 498 10.70 16.67 18.07
C ASP A 498 10.19 15.26 17.73
N ASP A 499 8.99 14.91 18.19
CA ASP A 499 8.25 13.70 17.81
C ASP A 499 7.04 14.09 16.94
N LEU A 500 7.04 13.62 15.69
CA LEU A 500 6.08 13.91 14.63
C LEU A 500 6.07 12.74 13.64
N TYR A 501 4.96 12.54 12.94
CA TYR A 501 4.89 11.64 11.80
C TYR A 501 6.04 11.91 10.79
N GLY A 502 6.79 10.85 10.43
CA GLY A 502 7.92 10.94 9.51
C GLY A 502 7.62 11.61 8.15
N GLY A 503 6.37 11.58 7.67
CA GLY A 503 5.96 12.33 6.48
C GLY A 503 5.96 13.85 6.68
N THR A 504 5.50 14.32 7.83
CA THR A 504 5.55 15.73 8.26
C THR A 504 7.00 16.20 8.35
N ASN A 505 7.85 15.43 9.05
CA ASN A 505 9.28 15.71 9.17
C ASN A 505 9.96 15.83 7.78
N ARG A 506 9.64 14.92 6.83
CA ARG A 506 10.17 14.96 5.46
C ARG A 506 9.74 16.21 4.67
N LEU A 507 8.48 16.63 4.78
CA LEU A 507 8.01 17.86 4.11
C LEU A 507 8.68 19.11 4.68
N LEU A 508 8.83 19.19 6.00
CA LEU A 508 9.50 20.33 6.64
C LEU A 508 10.99 20.40 6.28
N THR A 509 11.70 19.27 6.20
CA THR A 509 13.08 19.23 5.67
C THR A 509 13.13 19.75 4.23
N TYR A 510 12.22 19.30 3.36
CA TYR A 510 12.17 19.79 1.98
C TYR A 510 11.94 21.30 1.89
N LEU A 511 11.00 21.85 2.68
CA LEU A 511 10.72 23.29 2.75
C LEU A 511 11.91 24.10 3.33
N LYS A 512 12.66 23.51 4.27
CA LYS A 512 13.89 24.10 4.83
C LYS A 512 15.01 24.18 3.79
N GLU A 513 15.25 23.10 3.06
CA GLU A 513 16.35 22.99 2.10
C GLU A 513 16.06 23.74 0.78
N ASN A 514 14.79 23.79 0.34
CA ASN A 514 14.42 24.27 -1.00
C ASN A 514 13.51 25.50 -0.98
N GLY A 515 12.73 25.70 0.10
CA GLY A 515 11.79 26.82 0.24
C GLY A 515 12.33 28.02 1.03
N GLY A 516 13.51 27.90 1.64
CA GLY A 516 14.08 28.94 2.51
C GLY A 516 13.33 29.14 3.82
N ILE A 517 12.57 28.14 4.27
CA ILE A 517 11.84 28.15 5.54
C ILE A 517 12.79 27.79 6.69
N ILE A 518 12.68 28.47 7.83
CA ILE A 518 13.47 28.12 9.03
C ILE A 518 12.62 27.20 9.89
N VAL A 519 13.09 25.98 10.19
CA VAL A 519 12.33 24.99 10.97
C VAL A 519 13.05 24.67 12.28
N HIS A 520 12.37 24.93 13.39
CA HIS A 520 12.81 24.65 14.76
C HIS A 520 12.05 23.42 15.31
N HIS A 521 12.74 22.27 15.42
CA HIS A 521 12.20 21.09 16.10
C HIS A 521 12.52 21.17 17.61
N ILE A 522 11.49 21.11 18.46
CA ILE A 522 11.60 21.21 19.92
C ILE A 522 10.63 20.26 20.62
N ASP A 523 10.89 19.95 21.89
CA ASP A 523 9.93 19.22 22.73
C ASP A 523 8.72 20.10 23.07
N THR A 524 7.67 20.01 22.25
CA THR A 524 6.42 20.76 22.38
C THR A 524 5.60 20.36 23.62
N THR A 525 5.93 19.28 24.34
CA THR A 525 5.29 19.00 25.65
C THR A 525 5.70 20.02 26.71
N LYS A 526 6.82 20.72 26.50
CA LYS A 526 7.35 21.74 27.42
C LYS A 526 6.96 23.14 26.95
N LEU A 527 5.79 23.62 27.38
CA LEU A 527 5.27 24.97 27.07
C LEU A 527 6.31 26.10 27.24
N GLY A 528 7.19 26.01 28.24
CA GLY A 528 8.28 26.97 28.45
C GLY A 528 9.35 27.00 27.35
N VAL A 529 9.62 25.87 26.68
CA VAL A 529 10.54 25.79 25.53
C VAL A 529 9.89 26.41 24.29
N VAL A 530 8.60 26.12 24.06
CA VAL A 530 7.82 26.74 22.98
C VAL A 530 7.79 28.26 23.14
N LYS A 531 7.47 28.77 24.34
CA LYS A 531 7.51 30.20 24.69
C LYS A 531 8.87 30.87 24.46
N ALA A 532 9.97 30.13 24.58
CA ALA A 532 11.32 30.65 24.37
C ALA A 532 11.79 30.57 22.90
N THR A 533 11.05 29.87 22.04
CA THR A 533 11.40 29.64 20.62
C THR A 533 10.51 30.43 19.67
N VAL A 534 9.24 30.70 20.03
CA VAL A 534 8.35 31.56 19.24
C VAL A 534 8.88 33.01 19.23
N SER A 535 8.87 33.64 18.06
CA SER A 535 9.37 34.98 17.79
C SER A 535 8.43 35.78 16.87
N GLU A 536 8.69 37.07 16.67
CA GLU A 536 7.99 37.90 15.66
C GLU A 536 8.10 37.35 14.22
N LYS A 537 9.03 36.44 13.95
CA LYS A 537 9.20 35.74 12.67
C LYS A 537 8.50 34.39 12.59
N THR A 538 8.03 33.85 13.72
CA THR A 538 7.31 32.57 13.72
C THR A 538 5.98 32.74 13.01
N ALA A 539 5.90 32.27 11.77
CA ALA A 539 4.68 32.32 10.97
C ALA A 539 3.76 31.12 11.27
N MET A 540 4.30 30.03 11.81
CA MET A 540 3.52 28.83 12.14
C MET A 540 4.06 28.10 13.37
N VAL A 541 3.14 27.62 14.22
CA VAL A 541 3.42 26.63 15.25
C VAL A 541 2.65 25.36 14.87
N LEU A 542 3.38 24.32 14.47
CA LEU A 542 2.81 23.06 13.96
C LEU A 542 2.92 21.97 15.03
N LEU A 543 1.78 21.49 15.51
CA LEU A 543 1.65 20.52 16.60
C LEU A 543 1.01 19.20 16.13
N GLU A 544 1.32 18.12 16.82
CA GLU A 544 0.70 16.80 16.68
C GLU A 544 0.40 16.29 18.10
N THR A 545 -0.82 15.85 18.41
CA THR A 545 -1.14 15.37 19.77
C THR A 545 -2.37 14.43 19.82
N PRO A 546 -2.24 13.20 20.35
CA PRO A 546 -1.00 12.53 20.76
C PRO A 546 -0.02 12.36 19.59
N THR A 547 1.29 12.42 19.85
CA THR A 547 2.31 12.21 18.80
C THR A 547 2.42 10.73 18.41
N ASN A 548 2.78 10.46 17.16
CA ASN A 548 3.05 9.12 16.65
C ASN A 548 4.56 8.97 16.35
N PRO A 549 5.31 8.09 17.05
CA PRO A 549 4.83 6.94 17.84
C PRO A 549 4.91 7.06 19.36
N LEU A 550 5.49 8.12 19.95
CA LEU A 550 5.78 8.14 21.40
C LEU A 550 4.58 8.53 22.28
N ILE A 551 3.47 8.98 21.69
CA ILE A 551 2.18 9.28 22.32
C ILE A 551 2.30 10.42 23.34
N LYS A 552 3.21 11.37 23.06
CA LYS A 552 3.35 12.61 23.81
C LYS A 552 2.07 13.44 23.68
N ILE A 553 1.62 14.06 24.77
CA ILE A 553 0.47 14.98 24.77
C ILE A 553 0.99 16.41 24.86
N VAL A 554 0.45 17.28 24.01
CA VAL A 554 0.83 18.70 23.90
C VAL A 554 -0.28 19.58 24.48
N ASP A 555 0.09 20.63 25.22
CA ASP A 555 -0.86 21.63 25.75
C ASP A 555 -1.27 22.60 24.65
N VAL A 556 -2.34 22.27 23.92
CA VAL A 556 -2.78 23.06 22.75
C VAL A 556 -3.21 24.45 23.17
N ALA A 557 -4.03 24.57 24.22
CA ALA A 557 -4.57 25.86 24.67
C ALA A 557 -3.49 26.77 25.26
N GLY A 558 -2.57 26.20 26.06
CA GLY A 558 -1.42 26.92 26.59
C GLY A 558 -0.49 27.39 25.48
N ILE A 559 -0.18 26.55 24.49
CA ILE A 559 0.67 26.95 23.36
C ILE A 559 -0.01 27.99 22.47
N ALA A 560 -1.29 27.80 22.10
CA ALA A 560 -1.99 28.71 21.20
C ALA A 560 -2.02 30.14 21.75
N THR A 561 -2.52 30.29 22.98
CA THR A 561 -2.51 31.56 23.73
C THR A 561 -1.11 32.20 23.70
N SER A 562 -0.08 31.40 23.98
CA SER A 562 1.30 31.89 24.08
C SER A 562 1.92 32.27 22.74
N ALA A 563 1.53 31.58 21.66
CA ALA A 563 1.99 31.89 20.31
C ALA A 563 1.37 33.19 19.81
N HIS A 564 0.06 33.37 20.03
CA HIS A 564 -0.67 34.59 19.68
C HIS A 564 -0.26 35.80 20.54
N ASP A 565 0.03 35.60 21.84
CA ASP A 565 0.55 36.65 22.73
C ASP A 565 1.90 37.22 22.25
N ILE A 566 2.79 36.36 21.73
CA ILE A 566 4.12 36.75 21.23
C ILE A 566 4.04 37.27 19.79
N ASN A 567 3.23 36.63 18.94
CA ASN A 567 3.03 37.02 17.55
C ASN A 567 1.57 36.75 17.12
N PRO A 568 0.70 37.77 17.10
CA PRO A 568 -0.70 37.66 16.67
C PRO A 568 -0.93 37.29 15.19
N LYS A 569 0.13 36.94 14.45
CA LYS A 569 0.09 36.44 13.06
C LYS A 569 0.59 35.00 12.92
N ALA A 570 1.09 34.39 14.00
CA ALA A 570 1.55 33.00 13.99
C ALA A 570 0.34 32.06 13.88
N ILE A 571 0.32 31.21 12.85
CA ILE A 571 -0.75 30.23 12.64
C ILE A 571 -0.46 28.99 13.51
N VAL A 572 -1.36 28.70 14.45
CA VAL A 572 -1.31 27.49 15.27
C VAL A 572 -2.06 26.39 14.53
N ALA A 573 -1.32 25.43 13.98
CA ALA A 573 -1.84 24.31 13.20
C ALA A 573 -1.67 22.99 13.97
N VAL A 574 -2.73 22.20 14.09
CA VAL A 574 -2.73 20.95 14.88
C VAL A 574 -3.16 19.75 14.04
N ASP A 575 -2.29 18.74 13.98
CA ASP A 575 -2.64 17.41 13.50
C ASP A 575 -3.46 16.67 14.56
N ASN A 576 -4.72 16.39 14.25
CA ASN A 576 -5.68 15.73 15.14
C ASN A 576 -5.93 14.26 14.74
N THR A 577 -5.17 13.72 13.78
CA THR A 577 -5.41 12.42 13.15
C THR A 577 -5.48 11.25 14.16
N MET A 578 -4.77 11.35 15.28
CA MET A 578 -4.73 10.32 16.34
C MET A 578 -5.99 10.29 17.23
N LEU A 579 -6.83 11.34 17.19
CA LEU A 579 -8.05 11.46 18.02
C LEU A 579 -9.33 11.60 17.20
N SER A 580 -9.26 12.20 16.00
CA SER A 580 -10.41 12.62 15.18
C SER A 580 -11.32 13.66 15.87
N PRO A 581 -12.27 14.27 15.14
CA PRO A 581 -13.20 15.24 15.71
C PRO A 581 -14.13 14.59 16.75
N TYR A 582 -14.21 13.25 16.81
CA TYR A 582 -14.99 12.60 17.86
C TYR A 582 -14.39 12.86 19.25
N LEU A 583 -13.07 12.81 19.39
CA LEU A 583 -12.41 12.88 20.70
C LEU A 583 -11.77 14.24 21.01
N SER A 584 -11.37 15.03 20.01
CA SER A 584 -10.76 16.35 20.23
C SER A 584 -11.11 17.33 19.10
N ASN A 585 -11.29 18.60 19.45
CA ASN A 585 -11.48 19.71 18.51
C ASN A 585 -10.43 20.80 18.83
N PRO A 586 -9.24 20.81 18.19
CA PRO A 586 -8.21 21.80 18.48
C PRO A 586 -8.64 23.26 18.27
N LEU A 587 -9.61 23.52 17.38
CA LEU A 587 -10.19 24.86 17.19
C LEU A 587 -10.92 25.37 18.45
N ASP A 588 -11.61 24.48 19.17
CA ASP A 588 -12.26 24.81 20.47
C ASP A 588 -11.22 25.07 21.58
N LEU A 589 -9.94 24.71 21.35
CA LEU A 589 -8.80 24.97 22.23
C LEU A 589 -7.97 26.20 21.81
N GLY A 590 -8.39 26.93 20.77
CA GLY A 590 -7.72 28.15 20.29
C GLY A 590 -6.71 27.95 19.15
N ALA A 591 -6.63 26.76 18.54
CA ALA A 591 -5.86 26.61 17.29
C ALA A 591 -6.56 27.34 16.13
N ASP A 592 -5.78 27.93 15.21
CA ASP A 592 -6.29 28.57 14.00
C ASP A 592 -6.73 27.53 12.96
N VAL A 593 -5.99 26.43 12.89
CA VAL A 593 -6.15 25.34 11.92
C VAL A 593 -6.07 23.99 12.62
N VAL A 594 -7.02 23.12 12.31
CA VAL A 594 -6.92 21.68 12.56
C VAL A 594 -6.75 20.97 11.20
N TYR A 595 -5.97 19.90 11.15
CA TYR A 595 -5.95 19.03 9.97
C TYR A 595 -5.84 17.57 10.37
N GLU A 596 -6.29 16.69 9.47
CA GLU A 596 -6.28 15.24 9.69
C GLU A 596 -6.00 14.47 8.39
N SER A 597 -5.31 13.33 8.50
CA SER A 597 -5.32 12.31 7.45
C SER A 597 -6.65 11.54 7.51
N GLY A 598 -7.63 11.97 6.70
CA GLY A 598 -8.93 11.28 6.58
C GLY A 598 -8.84 9.80 6.22
N THR A 599 -7.71 9.36 5.64
CA THR A 599 -7.27 7.96 5.48
C THR A 599 -7.37 7.10 6.75
N LYS A 600 -7.34 7.72 7.94
CA LYS A 600 -7.35 7.04 9.25
C LYS A 600 -8.78 6.90 9.78
N TYR A 601 -9.06 7.34 11.01
CA TYR A 601 -10.35 7.13 11.67
C TYR A 601 -11.56 7.66 10.90
N LEU A 602 -11.43 8.75 10.11
CA LEU A 602 -12.55 9.30 9.34
C LEU A 602 -13.06 8.32 8.26
N SER A 603 -12.16 7.69 7.49
CA SER A 603 -12.52 6.52 6.66
C SER A 603 -12.89 5.34 7.55
N GLY A 604 -11.93 4.85 8.35
CA GLY A 604 -12.08 3.65 9.14
C GLY A 604 -11.94 2.32 8.40
N HIS A 605 -11.72 2.30 7.08
CA HIS A 605 -11.86 1.07 6.27
C HIS A 605 -10.66 0.76 5.34
N HIS A 606 -9.56 1.51 5.42
CA HIS A 606 -8.37 1.37 4.55
C HIS A 606 -8.65 1.50 3.03
N ASP A 607 -9.81 2.03 2.65
CA ASP A 607 -10.36 2.05 1.29
C ASP A 607 -10.17 3.37 0.53
N VAL A 608 -9.73 4.43 1.22
CA VAL A 608 -9.59 5.78 0.64
C VAL A 608 -8.44 6.55 1.28
N MET A 609 -7.68 7.30 0.47
CA MET A 609 -6.76 8.32 0.96
C MET A 609 -7.44 9.69 0.96
N ALA A 610 -7.32 10.42 2.07
CA ALA A 610 -7.84 11.76 2.19
C ALA A 610 -7.01 12.60 3.17
N GLY A 611 -7.04 13.91 2.97
CA GLY A 611 -6.66 14.94 3.92
C GLY A 611 -7.84 15.87 4.18
N VAL A 612 -7.98 16.34 5.41
CA VAL A 612 -9.00 17.29 5.84
C VAL A 612 -8.31 18.47 6.50
N ILE A 613 -8.76 19.69 6.19
CA ILE A 613 -8.38 20.93 6.88
C ILE A 613 -9.66 21.53 7.45
N GLY A 614 -9.67 21.90 8.72
CA GLY A 614 -10.70 22.72 9.37
C GLY A 614 -10.09 24.05 9.83
N VAL A 615 -10.76 25.16 9.55
CA VAL A 615 -10.25 26.52 9.82
C VAL A 615 -11.38 27.48 10.20
N ASN A 616 -11.09 28.39 11.13
CA ASN A 616 -12.05 29.40 11.59
C ASN A 616 -11.87 30.79 10.95
N ASP A 617 -10.65 31.17 10.56
CA ASP A 617 -10.44 32.40 9.78
C ASP A 617 -10.84 32.19 8.30
N VAL A 618 -11.76 33.04 7.82
CA VAL A 618 -12.30 32.95 6.45
C VAL A 618 -11.23 33.26 5.40
N ALA A 619 -10.38 34.26 5.64
CA ALA A 619 -9.37 34.70 4.69
C ALA A 619 -8.20 33.69 4.57
N LEU A 620 -7.92 32.92 5.61
CA LEU A 620 -7.02 31.76 5.60
C LEU A 620 -7.68 30.57 4.87
N GLY A 621 -8.97 30.34 5.10
CA GLY A 621 -9.78 29.39 4.35
C GLY A 621 -9.76 29.64 2.83
N GLU A 622 -9.91 30.88 2.38
CA GLU A 622 -9.81 31.19 0.94
C GLU A 622 -8.40 30.97 0.37
N LYS A 623 -7.33 31.22 1.13
CA LYS A 623 -5.95 30.90 0.69
C LYS A 623 -5.78 29.39 0.50
N PHE A 624 -6.25 28.59 1.43
CA PHE A 624 -6.20 27.12 1.32
C PHE A 624 -7.04 26.62 0.14
N PHE A 625 -8.27 27.13 -0.03
CA PHE A 625 -9.13 26.80 -1.17
C PHE A 625 -8.48 27.17 -2.52
N PHE A 626 -7.92 28.38 -2.63
CA PHE A 626 -7.18 28.83 -3.80
C PHE A 626 -6.01 27.89 -4.12
N MET A 627 -5.23 27.47 -3.12
CA MET A 627 -4.14 26.52 -3.33
C MET A 627 -4.62 25.14 -3.78
N ILE A 628 -5.71 24.62 -3.20
CA ILE A 628 -6.33 23.34 -3.60
C ILE A 628 -6.80 23.40 -5.06
N ASN A 629 -7.50 24.46 -5.45
CA ASN A 629 -7.99 24.65 -6.81
C ASN A 629 -6.84 24.83 -7.82
N SER A 630 -5.81 25.61 -7.46
CA SER A 630 -4.66 25.91 -8.34
C SER A 630 -3.71 24.74 -8.53
N THR A 631 -3.48 23.92 -7.49
CA THR A 631 -2.64 22.71 -7.59
C THR A 631 -3.42 21.50 -8.09
N GLY A 632 -4.75 21.50 -7.94
CA GLY A 632 -5.62 20.37 -8.29
C GLY A 632 -5.64 19.23 -7.28
N CYS A 633 -5.10 19.42 -6.06
CA CYS A 633 -4.97 18.36 -5.06
C CYS A 633 -6.26 17.99 -4.28
N GLY A 634 -7.40 18.60 -4.65
CA GLY A 634 -8.70 18.37 -4.00
C GLY A 634 -9.22 16.95 -4.14
N LEU A 635 -9.92 16.45 -3.12
CA LEU A 635 -10.41 15.06 -3.07
C LEU A 635 -11.36 14.74 -4.25
N ALA A 636 -11.31 13.51 -4.77
CA ALA A 636 -12.17 13.07 -5.86
C ALA A 636 -13.64 12.90 -5.40
N PRO A 637 -14.65 12.95 -6.30
CA PRO A 637 -16.05 12.83 -5.91
C PRO A 637 -16.43 11.47 -5.30
N PHE A 638 -15.80 10.38 -5.78
CA PHE A 638 -16.00 9.03 -5.25
C PHE A 638 -15.41 8.88 -3.84
N ASP A 639 -14.15 9.27 -3.70
CA ASP A 639 -13.39 9.29 -2.43
C ASP A 639 -14.09 10.17 -1.38
N SER A 640 -14.68 11.28 -1.81
CA SER A 640 -15.50 12.15 -0.95
C SER A 640 -16.75 11.44 -0.42
N TRP A 641 -17.37 10.59 -1.23
CA TRP A 641 -18.51 9.76 -0.82
C TRP A 641 -18.10 8.60 0.08
N LEU A 642 -16.95 7.95 -0.19
CA LEU A 642 -16.37 6.92 0.69
C LEU A 642 -16.05 7.50 2.07
N LEU A 643 -15.41 8.66 2.14
CA LEU A 643 -15.09 9.31 3.41
C LEU A 643 -16.36 9.70 4.17
N LEU A 644 -17.39 10.24 3.48
CA LEU A 644 -18.70 10.52 4.09
C LEU A 644 -19.39 9.24 4.62
N ARG A 645 -19.25 8.11 3.93
CA ARG A 645 -19.74 6.80 4.39
C ARG A 645 -18.98 6.32 5.63
N GLY A 646 -17.67 6.51 5.68
CA GLY A 646 -16.82 6.19 6.83
C GLY A 646 -17.16 7.00 8.08
N ILE A 647 -17.36 8.31 7.93
CA ILE A 647 -17.67 9.24 9.03
C ILE A 647 -18.96 8.85 9.75
N LYS A 648 -19.98 8.38 9.02
CA LYS A 648 -21.27 7.93 9.60
C LYS A 648 -21.16 6.73 10.54
N THR A 649 -20.01 6.05 10.63
CA THR A 649 -19.73 5.00 11.63
C THR A 649 -18.63 5.36 12.63
N LEU A 650 -18.08 6.58 12.60
CA LEU A 650 -16.94 7.00 13.43
C LEU A 650 -17.19 6.81 14.93
N ALA A 651 -18.36 7.20 15.44
CA ALA A 651 -18.71 7.09 16.86
C ALA A 651 -18.63 5.64 17.36
N ILE A 652 -19.40 4.74 16.73
CA ILE A 652 -19.47 3.32 17.14
C ILE A 652 -18.15 2.57 16.94
N ARG A 653 -17.35 2.94 15.92
CA ARG A 653 -15.99 2.41 15.73
C ARG A 653 -15.10 2.89 16.87
N MET A 654 -14.98 4.20 17.07
CA MET A 654 -14.09 4.79 18.07
C MET A 654 -14.45 4.39 19.51
N GLU A 655 -15.72 4.12 19.82
CA GLU A 655 -16.15 3.57 21.12
C GLU A 655 -15.62 2.15 21.35
N LYS A 656 -15.86 1.22 20.41
CA LYS A 656 -15.36 -0.17 20.51
C LYS A 656 -13.83 -0.23 20.42
N GLN A 657 -13.19 0.57 19.56
CA GLN A 657 -11.74 0.65 19.46
C GLN A 657 -11.10 1.16 20.75
N GLN A 658 -11.64 2.21 21.39
CA GLN A 658 -11.14 2.68 22.69
C GLN A 658 -11.36 1.66 23.81
N ALA A 659 -12.52 0.99 23.86
CA ALA A 659 -12.79 -0.04 24.85
C ALA A 659 -11.81 -1.22 24.73
N ASN A 660 -11.54 -1.67 23.49
CA ASN A 660 -10.50 -2.67 23.22
C ASN A 660 -9.11 -2.15 23.61
N THR A 661 -8.77 -0.91 23.28
CA THR A 661 -7.44 -0.32 23.55
C THR A 661 -7.16 -0.16 25.04
N GLN A 662 -8.12 0.33 25.83
CA GLN A 662 -7.97 0.44 27.28
C GLN A 662 -7.68 -0.93 27.89
N ALA A 663 -8.45 -1.95 27.50
CA ALA A 663 -8.29 -3.30 28.04
C ALA A 663 -6.97 -3.97 27.60
N ILE A 664 -6.47 -3.71 26.38
CA ILE A 664 -5.15 -4.21 25.92
C ILE A 664 -4.00 -3.42 26.57
N ALA A 665 -4.16 -2.11 26.80
CA ALA A 665 -3.18 -1.29 27.51
C ALA A 665 -3.06 -1.71 28.99
N GLU A 666 -4.18 -1.91 29.68
CA GLU A 666 -4.21 -2.44 31.04
C GLU A 666 -3.68 -3.87 31.10
N PHE A 667 -3.98 -4.72 30.12
CA PHE A 667 -3.41 -6.06 30.01
C PHE A 667 -1.88 -6.01 29.91
N LEU A 668 -1.30 -5.23 28.99
CA LEU A 668 0.15 -5.09 28.84
C LEU A 668 0.82 -4.49 30.09
N GLU A 669 0.23 -3.46 30.70
CA GLU A 669 0.75 -2.83 31.92
C GLU A 669 0.74 -3.81 33.11
N ASN A 670 -0.34 -4.58 33.30
CA ASN A 670 -0.43 -5.58 34.37
C ASN A 670 0.55 -6.76 34.18
N HIS A 671 0.93 -7.08 32.93
CA HIS A 671 1.97 -8.08 32.64
C HIS A 671 3.39 -7.50 32.68
N GLY A 672 3.57 -6.24 33.10
CA GLY A 672 4.87 -5.62 33.37
C GLY A 672 5.50 -4.87 32.19
N PHE A 673 4.81 -4.74 31.05
CA PHE A 673 5.32 -3.94 29.94
C PHE A 673 5.18 -2.44 30.20
N LYS A 674 6.13 -1.67 29.68
CA LYS A 674 6.12 -0.19 29.75
C LYS A 674 5.23 0.36 28.64
N VAL A 675 3.96 0.61 28.98
CA VAL A 675 2.92 1.04 28.02
C VAL A 675 2.82 2.57 27.94
N ARG A 676 2.60 3.06 26.73
CA ARG A 676 2.32 4.46 26.37
C ARG A 676 0.91 4.56 25.82
N TYR A 677 -0.03 4.93 26.68
CA TYR A 677 -1.43 5.16 26.33
C TYR A 677 -2.06 6.19 27.28
N PRO A 678 -2.70 7.27 26.79
CA PRO A 678 -3.24 8.33 27.66
C PRO A 678 -4.49 7.91 28.46
N GLY A 679 -5.02 6.71 28.24
CA GLY A 679 -6.02 6.08 29.11
C GLY A 679 -5.45 5.50 30.40
N LEU A 680 -4.13 5.24 30.47
CA LEU A 680 -3.46 4.73 31.67
C LEU A 680 -3.03 5.87 32.60
N LYS A 681 -3.26 5.70 33.91
CA LYS A 681 -2.92 6.71 34.94
C LYS A 681 -1.40 6.88 35.13
N SER A 682 -0.61 5.93 34.65
CA SER A 682 0.85 5.96 34.56
C SER A 682 1.36 6.95 33.50
N HIS A 683 0.52 7.33 32.52
CA HIS A 683 0.94 8.20 31.43
C HIS A 683 1.34 9.60 31.95
N PRO A 684 2.55 10.12 31.66
CA PRO A 684 3.05 11.34 32.29
C PRO A 684 2.14 12.56 32.13
N GLN A 685 1.47 12.66 30.99
CA GLN A 685 0.51 13.73 30.67
C GLN A 685 -0.97 13.33 30.84
N TYR A 686 -1.30 12.25 31.57
CA TYR A 686 -2.70 11.77 31.76
C TYR A 686 -3.68 12.90 32.10
N LYS A 687 -3.35 13.75 33.08
CA LYS A 687 -4.22 14.86 33.51
C LYS A 687 -4.42 15.94 32.45
N LEU A 688 -3.40 16.19 31.61
CA LEU A 688 -3.47 17.16 30.51
C LEU A 688 -4.36 16.61 29.38
N HIS A 689 -4.22 15.32 29.05
CA HIS A 689 -5.05 14.65 28.06
C HIS A 689 -6.54 14.81 28.38
N TRP A 690 -6.94 14.40 29.58
CA TRP A 690 -8.34 14.47 30.02
C TRP A 690 -8.85 15.89 30.33
N SER A 691 -8.00 16.92 30.26
CA SER A 691 -8.45 18.33 30.27
C SER A 691 -8.81 18.89 28.90
N GLN A 692 -8.39 18.23 27.80
CA GLN A 692 -8.61 18.73 26.42
C GLN A 692 -9.25 17.71 25.46
N ALA A 693 -9.25 16.42 25.80
CA ALA A 693 -9.83 15.34 24.99
C ALA A 693 -10.98 14.61 25.72
N ARG A 694 -11.94 14.12 24.92
CA ARG A 694 -13.15 13.40 25.35
C ARG A 694 -12.94 11.89 25.50
N GLY A 695 -11.77 11.37 25.13
CA GLY A 695 -11.41 9.96 25.15
C GLY A 695 -9.94 9.73 24.80
N ALA A 696 -9.42 8.54 25.03
CA ALA A 696 -8.00 8.20 24.92
C ALA A 696 -7.51 7.80 23.52
N GLY A 697 -8.43 7.60 22.55
CA GLY A 697 -8.08 7.12 21.20
C GLY A 697 -7.72 5.63 21.18
N ALA A 698 -7.30 5.13 20.01
CA ALA A 698 -7.08 3.68 19.81
C ALA A 698 -5.73 3.33 19.16
N VAL A 699 -4.69 4.07 19.54
CA VAL A 699 -3.29 3.71 19.31
C VAL A 699 -2.59 3.70 20.66
N LEU A 700 -1.83 2.64 20.93
CA LEU A 700 -0.91 2.54 22.05
C LEU A 700 0.47 2.14 21.54
N SER A 701 1.50 2.39 22.34
CA SER A 701 2.84 1.85 22.11
C SER A 701 3.36 1.17 23.38
N PHE A 702 4.25 0.19 23.26
CA PHE A 702 4.94 -0.40 24.41
C PHE A 702 6.40 -0.73 24.09
N GLU A 703 7.22 -0.79 25.13
CA GLU A 703 8.64 -1.11 25.08
C GLU A 703 8.89 -2.50 25.69
N THR A 704 9.87 -3.24 25.15
CA THR A 704 10.20 -4.64 25.52
C THR A 704 11.61 -4.77 26.09
N GLY A 705 12.44 -3.72 25.96
CA GLY A 705 13.85 -3.74 26.31
C GLY A 705 14.76 -4.45 25.31
N SER A 706 14.23 -5.01 24.21
CA SER A 706 15.02 -5.69 23.19
C SER A 706 14.38 -5.67 21.81
N ILE A 707 15.09 -5.09 20.84
CA ILE A 707 14.69 -5.05 19.42
C ILE A 707 14.35 -6.46 18.92
N ASN A 708 15.19 -7.45 19.26
CA ASN A 708 15.02 -8.84 18.83
C ASN A 708 13.84 -9.56 19.51
N LEU A 709 13.36 -9.08 20.67
CA LEU A 709 12.07 -9.53 21.22
C LEU A 709 10.93 -8.89 20.44
N SER A 710 11.02 -7.58 20.18
CA SER A 710 9.96 -6.85 19.50
C SER A 710 9.69 -7.36 18.08
N GLU A 711 10.74 -7.68 17.31
CA GLU A 711 10.58 -8.28 15.98
C GLU A 711 9.83 -9.61 16.04
N ARG A 712 10.25 -10.52 16.93
CA ARG A 712 9.56 -11.82 17.12
C ARG A 712 8.11 -11.67 17.59
N ILE A 713 7.77 -10.65 18.39
CA ILE A 713 6.37 -10.39 18.78
C ILE A 713 5.56 -9.95 17.54
N VAL A 714 6.10 -8.99 16.77
CA VAL A 714 5.45 -8.43 15.57
C VAL A 714 5.25 -9.49 14.48
N GLU A 715 6.18 -10.43 14.37
CA GLU A 715 6.12 -11.57 13.42
C GLU A 715 5.25 -12.74 13.91
N SER A 716 4.90 -12.81 15.21
CA SER A 716 4.17 -13.95 15.80
C SER A 716 2.65 -13.76 15.92
N THR A 717 2.13 -12.54 15.73
CA THR A 717 0.68 -12.24 15.76
C THR A 717 0.00 -12.63 14.45
N LYS A 718 -1.20 -13.21 14.54
CA LYS A 718 -2.02 -13.65 13.39
C LYS A 718 -3.20 -12.72 13.09
N LEU A 719 -3.71 -11.99 14.07
CA LEU A 719 -4.83 -11.06 13.92
C LEU A 719 -4.35 -9.62 13.72
N PHE A 720 -3.25 -9.23 14.37
CA PHE A 720 -2.65 -7.93 14.15
C PHE A 720 -1.88 -7.91 12.82
N GLY A 721 -2.40 -7.20 11.82
CA GLY A 721 -1.71 -7.04 10.54
C GLY A 721 -0.45 -6.16 10.68
N ILE A 722 0.69 -6.65 10.21
CA ILE A 722 1.96 -5.88 10.20
C ILE A 722 1.81 -4.68 9.26
N SER A 723 1.64 -3.46 9.79
CA SER A 723 1.34 -2.28 8.97
C SER A 723 1.71 -0.94 9.62
N VAL A 724 2.23 -0.03 8.80
CA VAL A 724 2.52 1.36 9.20
C VAL A 724 1.27 2.24 9.32
N SER A 725 0.10 1.78 8.87
CA SER A 725 -1.16 2.53 8.98
C SER A 725 -1.73 2.49 10.41
N PHE A 726 -2.90 3.12 10.62
CA PHE A 726 -3.71 3.06 11.85
C PHE A 726 -5.14 3.55 11.58
N GLY A 727 -6.03 3.36 12.55
CA GLY A 727 -7.39 3.91 12.54
C GLY A 727 -8.41 3.18 11.65
N CYS A 728 -8.08 1.99 11.16
CA CYS A 728 -9.01 1.08 10.51
C CYS A 728 -9.92 0.36 11.53
N VAL A 729 -10.92 -0.37 11.04
CA VAL A 729 -11.64 -1.41 11.78
C VAL A 729 -10.78 -2.61 12.12
N ASN A 730 -9.67 -2.84 11.40
CA ASN A 730 -8.71 -3.92 11.67
C ASN A 730 -7.60 -3.49 12.63
N SER A 731 -7.20 -4.41 13.50
CA SER A 731 -6.05 -4.31 14.41
C SER A 731 -4.73 -4.46 13.66
N LEU A 732 -3.74 -3.62 13.99
CA LEU A 732 -2.44 -3.56 13.33
C LEU A 732 -1.30 -3.51 14.34
N ILE A 733 -0.16 -4.11 14.00
CA ILE A 733 1.09 -4.08 14.75
C ILE A 733 2.21 -3.50 13.89
N SER A 734 3.20 -2.88 14.52
CA SER A 734 4.34 -2.28 13.82
C SER A 734 5.50 -1.98 14.78
N MET A 735 6.73 -1.96 14.26
CA MET A 735 7.87 -1.33 14.92
C MET A 735 8.20 0.00 14.21
N PRO A 736 7.75 1.15 14.74
CA PRO A 736 7.95 2.45 14.09
C PRO A 736 9.40 2.72 13.71
N CYS A 737 10.36 2.36 14.58
CA CYS A 737 11.79 2.56 14.35
C CYS A 737 12.37 1.74 13.18
N ARG A 738 11.85 0.54 12.89
CA ARG A 738 12.27 -0.27 11.73
C ARG A 738 11.38 -0.11 10.49
N MET A 739 10.23 0.56 10.63
CA MET A 739 9.25 0.73 9.55
C MET A 739 9.00 2.21 9.22
N SER A 740 8.04 2.85 9.89
CA SER A 740 7.51 4.18 9.51
C SER A 740 8.45 5.35 9.77
N HIS A 741 9.45 5.16 10.62
CA HIS A 741 10.44 6.18 11.02
C HIS A 741 11.88 5.72 10.76
N ALA A 742 12.09 4.61 10.03
CA ALA A 742 13.42 4.10 9.65
C ALA A 742 14.21 5.07 8.74
N SER A 743 13.53 6.04 8.12
CA SER A 743 14.12 7.13 7.34
C SER A 743 14.63 8.31 8.20
N ILE A 744 14.45 8.28 9.52
CA ILE A 744 15.06 9.25 10.44
C ILE A 744 16.40 8.68 10.91
N ASP A 745 17.47 9.46 10.77
CA ASP A 745 18.83 9.05 11.13
C ASP A 745 18.91 8.48 12.57
N PRO A 746 19.59 7.35 12.81
CA PRO A 746 19.70 6.74 14.14
C PRO A 746 20.23 7.67 15.24
N ALA A 747 21.13 8.60 14.91
CA ALA A 747 21.60 9.61 15.86
C ALA A 747 20.49 10.60 16.24
N VAL A 748 19.65 11.01 15.27
CA VAL A 748 18.50 11.90 15.49
C VAL A 748 17.37 11.18 16.24
N ARG A 749 17.12 9.89 15.96
CA ARG A 749 16.16 9.07 16.75
C ARG A 749 16.63 8.92 18.21
N LYS A 750 17.93 8.70 18.42
CA LYS A 750 18.55 8.66 19.75
C LYS A 750 18.50 10.01 20.48
N GLU A 751 18.75 11.13 19.79
CA GLU A 751 18.60 12.49 20.32
C GLU A 751 17.16 12.77 20.78
N ARG A 752 16.17 12.37 19.96
CA ARG A 752 14.72 12.45 20.25
C ARG A 752 14.23 11.43 21.29
N ALA A 753 15.13 10.63 21.87
CA ALA A 753 14.85 9.56 22.83
C ALA A 753 13.77 8.55 22.36
N MET A 754 13.76 8.22 21.07
CA MET A 754 12.92 7.17 20.51
C MET A 754 13.50 5.79 20.85
N PRO A 755 12.77 4.89 21.56
CA PRO A 755 13.23 3.52 21.80
C PRO A 755 13.23 2.73 20.48
N GLU A 756 14.32 2.03 20.17
CA GLU A 756 14.45 1.22 18.95
C GLU A 756 13.58 -0.06 19.00
N ASP A 757 13.25 -0.53 20.20
CA ASP A 757 12.43 -1.69 20.51
C ASP A 757 10.92 -1.38 20.58
N ILE A 758 10.50 -0.12 20.40
CA ILE A 758 9.10 0.28 20.56
C ILE A 758 8.19 -0.44 19.56
N ILE A 759 7.17 -1.12 20.06
CA ILE A 759 6.04 -1.64 19.29
C ILE A 759 4.90 -0.63 19.39
N ARG A 760 4.22 -0.38 18.27
CA ARG A 760 2.97 0.41 18.23
C ARG A 760 1.82 -0.48 17.77
N LEU A 761 0.81 -0.62 18.62
CA LEU A 761 -0.46 -1.29 18.32
C LEU A 761 -1.53 -0.26 17.96
N CYS A 762 -2.27 -0.55 16.90
CA CYS A 762 -3.41 0.25 16.44
C CYS A 762 -4.64 -0.65 16.52
N ILE A 763 -5.54 -0.42 17.46
CA ILE A 763 -6.54 -1.42 17.84
C ILE A 763 -7.83 -1.24 17.03
N GLY A 764 -8.30 -2.34 16.44
CA GLY A 764 -9.53 -2.43 15.66
C GLY A 764 -10.77 -2.73 16.51
N ILE A 765 -11.83 -3.19 15.84
CA ILE A 765 -13.13 -3.51 16.43
C ILE A 765 -13.39 -5.01 16.59
N GLU A 766 -12.37 -5.85 16.44
CA GLU A 766 -12.46 -7.31 16.65
C GLU A 766 -12.91 -7.66 18.08
N ASP A 767 -13.18 -8.95 18.33
CA ASP A 767 -13.41 -9.38 19.70
C ASP A 767 -12.18 -9.10 20.58
N LEU A 768 -12.42 -8.74 21.83
CA LEU A 768 -11.36 -8.33 22.75
C LEU A 768 -10.55 -9.54 23.21
N ASP A 769 -11.19 -10.69 23.40
CA ASP A 769 -10.50 -11.85 23.96
C ASP A 769 -9.70 -12.57 22.85
N ASP A 770 -10.20 -12.61 21.60
CA ASP A 770 -9.41 -13.01 20.42
C ASP A 770 -8.10 -12.18 20.27
N LEU A 771 -8.19 -10.85 20.40
CA LEU A 771 -7.02 -9.96 20.33
C LEU A 771 -6.04 -10.15 21.50
N LYS A 772 -6.53 -10.46 22.70
CA LYS A 772 -5.66 -10.79 23.85
C LYS A 772 -4.99 -12.14 23.66
N ASP A 773 -5.69 -13.14 23.14
CA ASP A 773 -5.17 -14.50 22.98
C ASP A 773 -4.09 -14.56 21.88
N ASP A 774 -4.28 -13.83 20.77
CA ASP A 774 -3.25 -13.69 19.73
C ASP A 774 -2.00 -12.96 20.26
N LEU A 775 -2.19 -11.84 20.96
CA LEU A 775 -1.09 -11.09 21.58
C LEU A 775 -0.38 -11.90 22.68
N SER A 776 -1.12 -12.65 23.50
CA SER A 776 -0.57 -13.57 24.51
C SER A 776 0.30 -14.63 23.88
N GLN A 777 -0.20 -15.29 22.82
CA GLN A 777 0.56 -16.29 22.09
C GLN A 777 1.82 -15.69 21.44
N ALA A 778 1.75 -14.49 20.88
CA ALA A 778 2.90 -13.81 20.30
C ALA A 778 3.97 -13.46 21.36
N LEU A 779 3.56 -12.94 22.52
CA LEU A 779 4.46 -12.64 23.65
C LEU A 779 5.16 -13.91 24.18
N VAL A 780 4.43 -15.02 24.31
CA VAL A 780 4.99 -16.31 24.76
C VAL A 780 5.92 -16.91 23.70
N ARG A 781 5.51 -17.00 22.42
CA ARG A 781 6.35 -17.55 21.32
C ARG A 781 7.64 -16.75 21.12
N ALA A 782 7.59 -15.43 21.27
CA ALA A 782 8.77 -14.59 21.19
C ALA A 782 9.76 -14.81 22.35
N GLY A 783 9.35 -15.46 23.44
CA GLY A 783 10.11 -15.56 24.69
C GLY A 783 10.13 -14.25 25.47
N ALA A 784 9.20 -13.33 25.22
CA ALA A 784 9.18 -11.99 25.82
C ALA A 784 8.67 -11.98 27.27
N VAL A 785 8.21 -13.12 27.78
CA VAL A 785 7.57 -13.27 29.09
C VAL A 785 7.99 -14.59 29.76
N LYS A 786 8.06 -14.58 31.09
CA LYS A 786 8.20 -15.77 31.94
C LYS A 786 6.81 -16.36 32.20
N LEU A 787 6.67 -17.68 32.18
CA LEU A 787 5.47 -18.36 32.68
C LEU A 787 5.48 -18.39 34.21
N THR A 788 4.29 -18.29 34.82
CA THR A 788 4.06 -18.25 36.27
C THR A 788 2.79 -19.03 36.62
N GLU A 789 2.57 -19.35 37.90
CA GLU A 789 1.34 -20.03 38.36
C GLU A 789 0.04 -19.24 38.09
N ASN A 790 0.13 -17.94 37.79
CA ASN A 790 -1.01 -17.04 37.56
C ASN A 790 -1.12 -16.51 36.11
N GLY A 791 -0.36 -17.08 35.16
CA GLY A 791 -0.25 -16.57 33.79
C GLY A 791 1.20 -16.29 33.41
N PHE A 792 1.52 -15.09 32.93
CA PHE A 792 2.89 -14.73 32.56
C PHE A 792 3.32 -13.34 33.07
N THR A 793 4.59 -12.97 32.90
CA THR A 793 5.10 -11.62 33.24
C THR A 793 6.32 -11.28 32.37
N ALA A 794 6.46 -10.03 31.93
CA ALA A 794 7.60 -9.54 31.17
C ALA A 794 8.94 -9.70 31.92
N TRP A 795 10.04 -9.80 31.19
CA TRP A 795 11.39 -9.73 31.74
C TRP A 795 11.71 -8.30 32.20
N SER A 796 12.44 -8.16 33.31
CA SER A 796 12.93 -6.85 33.75
C SER A 796 14.17 -6.42 32.95
N GLU A 797 14.40 -5.11 32.79
CA GLU A 797 15.52 -4.56 31.99
C GLU A 797 16.90 -5.16 32.35
N GLN A 798 17.10 -5.53 33.61
CA GLN A 798 18.35 -6.14 34.11
C GLN A 798 18.52 -7.59 33.66
N GLU A 799 17.44 -8.31 33.40
CA GLU A 799 17.42 -9.70 32.94
C GLU A 799 17.52 -9.76 31.42
N THR A 800 16.77 -8.92 30.70
CA THR A 800 16.83 -8.80 29.24
C THR A 800 18.25 -8.45 28.75
N ALA A 801 19.01 -7.67 29.54
CA ALA A 801 20.41 -7.35 29.28
C ALA A 801 21.39 -8.51 29.52
N GLY A 802 20.99 -9.58 30.23
CA GLY A 802 21.81 -10.75 30.53
C GLY A 802 21.60 -11.94 29.59
N GLU A 803 20.48 -11.99 28.85
CA GLU A 803 20.02 -13.20 28.14
C GLU A 803 20.25 -13.19 26.61
N SER A 804 21.36 -12.58 26.15
CA SER A 804 21.84 -12.68 24.77
C SER A 804 22.40 -14.08 24.44
N GLY A 805 21.59 -15.14 24.59
CA GLY A 805 22.05 -16.51 24.34
C GLY A 805 21.14 -17.67 24.79
N ARG A 806 19.86 -17.43 25.15
CA ARG A 806 18.92 -18.52 25.48
C ARG A 806 17.62 -18.42 24.71
N THR A 807 17.46 -19.27 23.71
CA THR A 807 16.13 -19.77 23.32
C THR A 807 15.56 -20.56 24.49
N THR A 808 14.46 -20.10 25.06
CA THR A 808 13.56 -20.99 25.81
C THR A 808 13.06 -22.04 24.83
N GLN A 809 13.49 -23.30 25.00
CA GLN A 809 12.81 -24.42 24.36
C GLN A 809 11.38 -24.43 24.86
N VAL A 810 10.43 -24.09 23.99
CA VAL A 810 9.04 -24.51 24.17
C VAL A 810 9.07 -26.03 24.06
N VAL A 811 8.81 -26.70 25.17
CA VAL A 811 8.74 -28.17 25.20
C VAL A 811 7.34 -28.54 24.73
N ASP A 812 7.23 -28.84 23.43
CA ASP A 812 6.07 -29.53 22.88
C ASP A 812 6.09 -30.98 23.38
N GLU A 813 5.47 -31.22 24.55
CA GLU A 813 5.03 -32.55 24.96
C GLU A 813 3.61 -32.84 24.41
N PRO A 814 3.29 -34.13 24.15
CA PRO A 814 2.40 -34.53 23.04
C PRO A 814 0.89 -34.58 23.33
#